data_AF-A0A949S285-F1
#
_entry.id   AF-A0A949S285-F1
#
_cell.length_a   1.000
_cell.length_b   1.000
_cell.length_c   1.000
_cell.angle_alpha   90.00
_cell.angle_beta   90.00
_cell.angle_gamma   90.00
#
_symmetry.space_group_name_H-M   'P 1'
#
loop_
_entity.id
_entity.type
_entity.pdbx_description
1 polymer ?
#
loop_
_entity_poly.entity_id
_entity_poly.type
_entity_poly.pdbx_seq_one_letter_code
_entity_poly.pdbx_strand_id
1 'polypeptide(L)'
;MKKFYNVLICFLIFLAFEGNLIAATYYVNAATGSNSRSSSQAKNIETPWLSVQNAIDNPDVTDGDNIIVAVGSYPGFMLTKRLNIIGFWKGSSSSSSTIFNSVVSLRAPGGSPTNRMVLRNLRVSVTTGDAIDMRSSYVTMENVFATATSSAGLSGLRVNAENLFDLFLESCNFNGSFYSGIHFPSFASLNGFIMRNSTVNDNGYFGIVAFQRNVSPGMIENVEISHCAFMNNNPTNKIQGHTIYFEKLRNSVFKNLSVVMPTGNVRIGIDINLFARLDYSNIQILDSRIFRETAGSGVWVQARNDLIDPPAALNNVVIRGMTFHNCDTNIAFNRQVNDMTVDKCDLSTYGIYGLVNYTDQGGTINASNNKWKNGDVPDTTVISGGLLVSGNNIISFMPSTDGIFIGMGIQGPGIPPGTTVTNISPNTVTMSNPATLDGFVPQIGFAFNFAISTDLVRTSLNFIHYSSIMAHSIINQANVSFPNLNAAIAGTTNGGTIWNVPFGTISGTTVIDKNLKLISPGSGFLYPGSLTSFENLSISSATLTMGSDFEVTGNCTPNRIIIGNENTLMISGAIVPGGIIEGGNRSDMYFSGSNPSTGLTTVQNGLSNLRINRGSGITLEDNLLIYNLLFLQNGNIGAGNFDLTIEPEATVFNPFPASSYVATNGSGVFRRNLSLSSPTYFSFPIGNAGYSPNSVMFKSWSLSAGANVTSKVVASKHPANTCAVDFLKRYWVVRENNTAPFNADTRYDYLAGDVEGTESNLVGARYDGSTWNSYTPVDVPSNYFKANNISEFGDFSSGGVDCISGTIVNAKMYLEGAYSGGGNMRINLNNFGLIPLTQPYNTAPFNYSGTETVISIPANVVDWVYIELRSTSNGGPVPDGRRAAFIKNDGQIVDLNGTDPVKFPTVPNGNYFIVIGHRNHLPVMTASAQLLNSITPLYDFSLSLTQYFGSEAAALSGGGFGMFGGDATRSFLITAADYNFVTANLGMSNYNYGDLNLSGIVTASDYNIVSPNLGKFSRVPNYP
;
A
#
# COMPACT_ATOMS: atom_id res chain seq x y z
N MET A 1 -30.39 13.67 -2.64
CA MET A 1 -30.81 14.08 -4.00
C MET A 1 -31.13 15.57 -4.13
N LYS A 2 -32.18 16.16 -3.52
CA LYS A 2 -32.35 17.64 -3.51
C LYS A 2 -31.95 18.33 -2.19
N LYS A 3 -31.84 17.58 -1.08
CA LYS A 3 -31.54 18.12 0.26
C LYS A 3 -30.09 17.94 0.75
N PHE A 4 -29.36 16.97 0.18
CA PHE A 4 -27.90 16.89 0.26
C PHE A 4 -27.21 18.10 -0.41
N TYR A 5 -27.95 18.79 -1.29
CA TYR A 5 -27.49 19.98 -1.99
C TYR A 5 -27.20 21.16 -1.06
N ASN A 6 -28.09 21.39 -0.09
CA ASN A 6 -28.06 22.59 0.74
C ASN A 6 -27.16 22.44 1.97
N VAL A 7 -26.95 21.21 2.46
CA VAL A 7 -26.05 20.94 3.60
C VAL A 7 -24.58 21.00 3.18
N LEU A 8 -24.25 20.55 1.97
CA LEU A 8 -22.91 20.70 1.44
C LEU A 8 -22.56 22.17 1.14
N ILE A 9 -23.55 22.99 0.78
CA ILE A 9 -23.37 24.44 0.58
C ILE A 9 -23.06 25.15 1.91
N CYS A 10 -23.67 24.76 3.03
CA CYS A 10 -23.34 25.34 4.34
C CYS A 10 -21.95 24.91 4.85
N PHE A 11 -21.50 23.69 4.53
CA PHE A 11 -20.16 23.21 4.86
C PHE A 11 -19.06 23.89 4.01
N LEU A 12 -19.38 24.26 2.78
CA LEU A 12 -18.51 25.04 1.88
C LEU A 12 -18.41 26.52 2.25
N ILE A 13 -19.45 27.09 2.88
CA ILE A 13 -19.46 28.50 3.34
C ILE A 13 -18.61 28.69 4.61
N PHE A 14 -18.49 27.68 5.47
CA PHE A 14 -17.65 27.74 6.68
C PHE A 14 -16.14 27.64 6.39
N LEU A 15 -15.75 27.09 5.23
CA LEU A 15 -14.35 27.03 4.75
C LEU A 15 -13.83 28.39 4.21
N ALA A 16 -14.67 29.42 4.15
CA ALA A 16 -14.33 30.74 3.61
C ALA A 16 -13.91 31.79 4.66
N PHE A 17 -13.89 31.45 5.95
CA PHE A 17 -13.51 32.36 7.04
C PHE A 17 -12.33 31.78 7.83
N GLU A 18 -11.12 31.91 7.28
CA GLU A 18 -9.87 32.30 7.97
C GLU A 18 -8.67 32.00 7.04
N GLY A 19 -7.80 33.00 6.87
CA GLY A 19 -6.78 33.04 5.81
C GLY A 19 -5.68 32.00 5.98
N ASN A 20 -5.83 30.86 5.30
CA ASN A 20 -4.80 30.06 4.64
C ASN A 20 -5.53 29.14 3.64
N LEU A 21 -5.30 29.31 2.34
CA LEU A 21 -6.09 28.69 1.25
C LEU A 21 -6.10 27.15 1.35
N ILE A 22 -7.22 26.59 1.82
CA ILE A 22 -7.52 25.14 1.74
C ILE A 22 -7.85 24.82 0.28
N ALA A 23 -7.13 23.85 -0.31
CA ALA A 23 -7.40 23.35 -1.66
C ALA A 23 -8.89 22.96 -1.83
N ALA A 24 -9.56 23.56 -2.82
CA ALA A 24 -10.95 23.26 -3.11
C ALA A 24 -11.08 21.85 -3.70
N THR A 25 -12.22 21.19 -3.45
CA THR A 25 -12.48 19.83 -3.94
C THR A 25 -13.69 19.81 -4.86
N TYR A 26 -13.53 19.23 -6.04
CA TYR A 26 -14.55 19.08 -7.07
C TYR A 26 -14.80 17.60 -7.38
N TYR A 27 -16.01 17.25 -7.80
CA TYR A 27 -16.41 15.86 -8.04
C TYR A 27 -16.74 15.63 -9.50
N VAL A 28 -16.36 14.46 -10.01
CA VAL A 28 -16.66 14.00 -11.37
C VAL A 28 -17.27 12.60 -11.31
N ASN A 29 -18.35 12.38 -12.08
CA ASN A 29 -19.03 11.09 -12.17
C ASN A 29 -19.62 10.91 -13.57
N ALA A 30 -19.20 9.86 -14.29
CA ALA A 30 -19.65 9.59 -15.65
C ALA A 30 -21.14 9.20 -15.76
N ALA A 31 -21.73 8.66 -14.68
CA ALA A 31 -23.11 8.18 -14.67
C ALA A 31 -24.12 9.27 -14.28
N THR A 32 -23.75 10.16 -13.35
CA THR A 32 -24.67 11.15 -12.76
C THR A 32 -24.27 12.60 -13.02
N GLY A 33 -23.14 12.82 -13.68
CA GLY A 33 -22.55 14.13 -13.92
C GLY A 33 -23.22 14.95 -15.02
N SER A 34 -23.05 16.27 -14.99
CA SER A 34 -23.38 17.16 -16.11
C SER A 34 -22.36 18.28 -16.22
N ASN A 35 -21.82 18.52 -17.42
CA ASN A 35 -20.85 19.59 -17.67
C ASN A 35 -21.49 20.99 -17.71
N SER A 36 -22.82 21.09 -17.76
CA SER A 36 -23.52 22.38 -17.64
C SER A 36 -23.56 22.93 -16.21
N ARG A 37 -23.11 22.15 -15.22
CA ARG A 37 -23.07 22.55 -13.81
C ARG A 37 -22.00 23.59 -13.57
N SER A 38 -22.26 24.58 -12.71
CA SER A 38 -21.24 25.54 -12.30
C SER A 38 -20.18 24.90 -11.39
N SER A 39 -19.06 25.57 -11.19
CA SER A 39 -18.00 25.15 -10.26
C SER A 39 -18.51 24.96 -8.82
N SER A 40 -19.36 25.88 -8.34
CA SER A 40 -20.00 25.78 -7.03
C SER A 40 -20.85 24.51 -6.90
N GLN A 41 -21.55 24.12 -7.96
CA GLN A 41 -22.31 22.88 -8.00
C GLN A 41 -21.38 21.65 -8.01
N ALA A 42 -20.29 21.69 -8.77
CA ALA A 42 -19.35 20.58 -8.87
C ALA A 42 -18.52 20.34 -7.60
N LYS A 43 -18.49 21.27 -6.65
CA LYS A 43 -18.00 21.01 -5.28
C LYS A 43 -18.91 20.06 -4.49
N ASN A 44 -20.05 19.65 -5.07
CA ASN A 44 -20.96 18.66 -4.52
C ASN A 44 -20.93 17.32 -5.24
N ILE A 45 -20.70 16.25 -4.48
CA ILE A 45 -20.68 14.87 -4.97
C ILE A 45 -22.01 14.40 -5.57
N GLU A 46 -23.14 15.00 -5.19
CA GLU A 46 -24.46 14.74 -5.81
C GLU A 46 -24.65 15.47 -7.14
N THR A 47 -23.90 16.55 -7.40
CA THR A 47 -23.88 17.23 -8.71
C THR A 47 -22.47 17.33 -9.27
N PRO A 48 -21.86 16.17 -9.54
CA PRO A 48 -20.53 16.15 -10.09
C PRO A 48 -20.56 16.69 -11.52
N TRP A 49 -19.42 17.14 -12.02
CA TRP A 49 -19.24 17.27 -13.46
C TRP A 49 -19.27 15.90 -14.15
N LEU A 50 -19.59 15.91 -15.44
CA LEU A 50 -19.64 14.68 -16.23
C LEU A 50 -18.23 14.20 -16.59
N SER A 51 -17.34 15.11 -16.97
CA SER A 51 -15.99 14.76 -17.42
C SER A 51 -14.89 15.45 -16.61
N VAL A 52 -13.77 14.74 -16.48
CA VAL A 52 -12.57 15.28 -15.81
C VAL A 52 -11.99 16.46 -16.58
N GLN A 53 -12.01 16.42 -17.91
CA GLN A 53 -11.54 17.54 -18.74
C GLN A 53 -12.33 18.83 -18.46
N ASN A 54 -13.66 18.75 -18.31
CA ASN A 54 -14.47 19.91 -17.99
C ASN A 54 -14.10 20.52 -16.64
N ALA A 55 -13.77 19.67 -15.66
CA ALA A 55 -13.29 20.13 -14.35
C ALA A 55 -11.95 20.86 -14.47
N ILE A 56 -11.00 20.31 -15.24
CA ILE A 56 -9.68 20.92 -15.44
C ILE A 56 -9.80 22.29 -16.14
N ASP A 57 -10.60 22.36 -17.20
CA ASP A 57 -10.75 23.56 -18.03
C ASP A 57 -11.54 24.67 -17.34
N ASN A 58 -12.29 24.35 -16.28
CA ASN A 58 -13.11 25.32 -15.57
C ASN A 58 -12.22 26.40 -14.89
N PRO A 59 -12.48 27.70 -15.11
CA PRO A 59 -11.63 28.78 -14.62
C PRO A 59 -11.55 28.87 -13.08
N ASP A 60 -12.55 28.35 -12.36
CA ASP A 60 -12.60 28.39 -10.89
C ASP A 60 -11.79 27.28 -10.22
N VAL A 61 -11.35 26.27 -11.00
CA VAL A 61 -10.44 25.23 -10.52
C VAL A 61 -9.01 25.74 -10.69
N THR A 62 -8.25 25.80 -9.59
CA THR A 62 -6.93 26.41 -9.53
C THR A 62 -5.86 25.41 -9.04
N ASP A 63 -4.58 25.72 -9.25
CA ASP A 63 -3.47 24.88 -8.79
C ASP A 63 -3.59 24.54 -7.30
N GLY A 64 -3.31 23.29 -6.95
CA GLY A 64 -3.48 22.72 -5.61
C GLY A 64 -4.83 22.06 -5.37
N ASP A 65 -5.87 22.38 -6.17
CA ASP A 65 -7.22 21.84 -5.97
C ASP A 65 -7.32 20.32 -6.25
N ASN A 66 -8.31 19.69 -5.64
CA ASN A 66 -8.61 18.27 -5.78
C ASN A 66 -9.77 18.04 -6.76
N ILE A 67 -9.64 17.04 -7.62
CA ILE A 67 -10.72 16.47 -8.43
C ILE A 67 -10.90 15.01 -8.03
N ILE A 68 -12.00 14.71 -7.35
CA ILE A 68 -12.39 13.35 -6.97
C ILE A 68 -13.20 12.74 -8.10
N VAL A 69 -12.72 11.62 -8.65
CA VAL A 69 -13.33 10.93 -9.78
C VAL A 69 -13.97 9.64 -9.29
N ALA A 70 -15.29 9.54 -9.39
CA ALA A 70 -16.02 8.36 -8.96
C ALA A 70 -15.61 7.10 -9.76
N VAL A 71 -15.94 5.91 -9.24
CA VAL A 71 -15.82 4.66 -10.00
C VAL A 71 -16.57 4.77 -11.33
N GLY A 72 -15.98 4.24 -12.40
CA GLY A 72 -16.56 4.32 -13.74
C GLY A 72 -15.49 4.37 -14.82
N SER A 73 -15.95 4.35 -16.07
CA SER A 73 -15.12 4.49 -17.26
C SER A 73 -15.20 5.92 -17.77
N TYR A 74 -14.05 6.57 -17.94
CA TYR A 74 -13.91 7.96 -18.34
C TYR A 74 -13.00 8.06 -19.56
N PRO A 75 -13.25 9.02 -20.46
CA PRO A 75 -12.21 9.49 -21.36
C PRO A 75 -11.01 10.00 -20.55
N GLY A 76 -9.80 9.75 -21.05
CA GLY A 76 -8.60 10.43 -20.61
C GLY A 76 -8.69 11.95 -20.75
N PHE A 77 -7.74 12.65 -20.14
CA PHE A 77 -7.75 14.10 -20.00
C PHE A 77 -6.35 14.69 -20.16
N MET A 78 -6.29 15.98 -20.46
CA MET A 78 -5.08 16.78 -20.43
C MET A 78 -5.08 17.65 -19.19
N LEU A 79 -4.16 17.37 -18.27
CA LEU A 79 -3.96 18.11 -17.05
C LEU A 79 -3.09 19.35 -17.33
N THR A 80 -3.74 20.49 -17.48
CA THR A 80 -3.12 21.80 -17.79
C THR A 80 -2.86 22.66 -16.55
N LYS A 81 -3.33 22.21 -15.38
CA LYS A 81 -3.18 22.84 -14.06
C LYS A 81 -2.60 21.84 -13.06
N ARG A 82 -1.96 22.32 -11.99
CA ARG A 82 -1.31 21.46 -10.98
C ARG A 82 -2.32 20.97 -9.95
N LEU A 83 -3.15 20.01 -10.37
CA LEU A 83 -4.27 19.49 -9.58
C LEU A 83 -3.99 18.08 -9.06
N ASN A 84 -4.76 17.68 -8.05
CA ASN A 84 -4.80 16.31 -7.53
C ASN A 84 -5.99 15.57 -8.14
N ILE A 85 -5.74 14.62 -9.04
CA ILE A 85 -6.76 13.73 -9.60
C ILE A 85 -6.80 12.45 -8.79
N ILE A 86 -7.87 12.25 -8.03
CA ILE A 86 -8.00 11.17 -7.05
C ILE A 86 -9.17 10.27 -7.46
N GLY A 87 -8.86 9.04 -7.87
CA GLY A 87 -9.84 8.03 -8.24
C GLY A 87 -10.06 6.99 -7.13
N PHE A 88 -10.65 5.87 -7.55
CA PHE A 88 -10.71 4.64 -6.78
C PHE A 88 -10.05 3.49 -7.56
N TRP A 89 -9.05 2.83 -6.99
CA TRP A 89 -8.41 1.65 -7.59
C TRP A 89 -8.34 0.54 -6.57
N LYS A 90 -8.75 -0.67 -6.98
CA LYS A 90 -8.88 -1.82 -6.07
C LYS A 90 -8.04 -3.03 -6.47
N GLY A 91 -7.12 -2.88 -7.43
CA GLY A 91 -6.41 -4.01 -8.03
C GLY A 91 -7.21 -4.61 -9.19
N SER A 92 -7.33 -5.93 -9.27
CA SER A 92 -7.76 -6.64 -10.49
C SER A 92 -9.19 -6.38 -10.99
N SER A 93 -10.09 -5.80 -10.19
CA SER A 93 -11.51 -5.58 -10.58
C SER A 93 -11.74 -4.26 -11.33
N SER A 94 -12.20 -4.34 -12.58
CA SER A 94 -12.51 -3.18 -13.42
C SER A 94 -13.85 -2.51 -13.07
N SER A 95 -14.84 -3.24 -12.57
CA SER A 95 -16.17 -2.72 -12.23
C SER A 95 -16.19 -1.81 -11.00
N SER A 96 -15.17 -1.93 -10.15
CA SER A 96 -15.03 -1.21 -8.88
C SER A 96 -13.94 -0.13 -8.92
N SER A 97 -13.50 0.28 -10.12
CA SER A 97 -12.37 1.17 -10.32
C SER A 97 -12.69 2.41 -11.17
N THR A 98 -11.96 3.50 -10.93
CA THR A 98 -11.88 4.67 -11.82
C THR A 98 -10.92 4.32 -12.95
N ILE A 99 -11.46 4.19 -14.16
CA ILE A 99 -10.73 3.77 -15.35
C ILE A 99 -10.76 4.89 -16.37
N PHE A 100 -9.59 5.33 -16.81
CA PHE A 100 -9.41 6.18 -17.97
C PHE A 100 -9.11 5.30 -19.18
N ASN A 101 -9.99 5.36 -20.19
CA ASN A 101 -9.95 4.49 -21.37
C ASN A 101 -9.24 5.13 -22.59
N SER A 102 -8.80 6.37 -22.46
CA SER A 102 -7.91 7.06 -23.40
C SER A 102 -6.80 7.80 -22.65
N VAL A 103 -5.85 8.36 -23.40
CA VAL A 103 -4.59 8.93 -22.90
C VAL A 103 -4.83 9.98 -21.80
N VAL A 104 -4.09 9.88 -20.71
CA VAL A 104 -3.96 10.93 -19.69
C VAL A 104 -2.66 11.71 -19.96
N SER A 105 -2.75 13.02 -20.19
CA SER A 105 -1.57 13.85 -20.47
C SER A 105 -1.30 14.85 -19.35
N LEU A 106 -0.06 14.95 -18.88
CA LEU A 106 0.35 15.82 -17.76
C LEU A 106 1.19 16.98 -18.30
N ARG A 107 0.62 18.19 -18.38
CA ARG A 107 1.22 19.33 -19.11
C ARG A 107 1.17 20.66 -18.35
N ALA A 108 0.88 20.65 -17.06
CA ALA A 108 0.80 21.89 -16.29
C ALA A 108 2.18 22.57 -16.19
N PRO A 109 2.29 23.87 -16.54
CA PRO A 109 3.56 24.59 -16.50
C PRO A 109 4.10 24.75 -15.05
N GLY A 110 5.39 25.08 -14.91
CA GLY A 110 6.00 25.43 -13.62
C GLY A 110 6.21 24.25 -12.66
N GLY A 111 5.99 24.50 -11.35
CA GLY A 111 5.99 23.48 -10.29
C GLY A 111 7.02 23.66 -9.18
N SER A 112 6.76 23.03 -8.04
CA SER A 112 7.67 22.98 -6.89
C SER A 112 7.40 21.69 -6.07
N PRO A 113 8.24 21.37 -5.07
CA PRO A 113 7.98 20.23 -4.18
C PRO A 113 6.60 20.29 -3.47
N THR A 114 6.02 21.48 -3.28
CA THR A 114 4.71 21.69 -2.66
C THR A 114 3.57 21.93 -3.66
N ASN A 115 3.87 22.12 -4.96
CA ASN A 115 2.89 22.36 -6.02
C ASN A 115 3.10 21.38 -7.18
N ARG A 116 2.44 20.22 -7.09
CA ARG A 116 2.65 19.05 -7.95
C ARG A 116 1.39 18.72 -8.74
N MET A 117 1.55 18.05 -9.88
CA MET A 117 0.44 17.29 -10.46
C MET A 117 0.39 15.93 -9.78
N VAL A 118 -0.76 15.55 -9.24
CA VAL A 118 -0.89 14.30 -8.47
C VAL A 118 -1.96 13.41 -9.10
N LEU A 119 -1.59 12.15 -9.39
CA LEU A 119 -2.52 11.09 -9.76
C LEU A 119 -2.58 10.06 -8.64
N ARG A 120 -3.77 9.73 -8.14
CA ARG A 120 -3.92 8.76 -7.05
C ARG A 120 -5.04 7.77 -7.30
N ASN A 121 -4.82 6.50 -6.94
CA ASN A 121 -5.83 5.45 -6.91
C ASN A 121 -6.65 5.34 -8.20
N LEU A 122 -6.01 5.28 -9.35
CA LEU A 122 -6.72 5.22 -10.61
C LEU A 122 -6.04 4.26 -11.59
N ARG A 123 -6.81 3.81 -12.57
CA ARG A 123 -6.32 3.01 -13.69
C ARG A 123 -6.40 3.80 -14.97
N VAL A 124 -5.33 3.78 -15.75
CA VAL A 124 -5.31 4.26 -17.12
C VAL A 124 -5.04 3.06 -18.03
N SER A 125 -6.00 2.73 -18.87
CA SER A 125 -5.99 1.50 -19.68
C SER A 125 -6.42 1.86 -21.09
N VAL A 126 -5.45 1.95 -21.98
CA VAL A 126 -5.69 2.51 -23.31
C VAL A 126 -5.42 1.49 -24.41
N THR A 127 -6.18 1.63 -25.50
CA THR A 127 -5.97 0.89 -26.75
C THR A 127 -5.50 1.80 -27.87
N THR A 128 -5.13 3.05 -27.61
CA THR A 128 -4.48 3.96 -28.56
C THR A 128 -3.72 5.02 -27.78
N GLY A 129 -2.45 5.26 -28.15
CA GLY A 129 -1.56 6.20 -27.44
C GLY A 129 -0.93 5.63 -26.16
N ASP A 130 0.06 6.33 -25.61
CA ASP A 130 0.65 5.98 -24.31
C ASP A 130 -0.40 6.18 -23.20
N ALA A 131 -0.44 5.32 -22.18
CA ALA A 131 -1.50 5.43 -21.17
C ALA A 131 -1.39 6.78 -20.44
N ILE A 132 -0.18 7.12 -19.99
CA ILE A 132 0.14 8.42 -19.40
C ILE A 132 1.24 9.11 -20.21
N ASP A 133 0.93 10.27 -20.81
CA ASP A 133 1.86 11.16 -21.53
C ASP A 133 2.27 12.35 -20.64
N MET A 134 3.38 12.20 -19.93
CA MET A 134 3.91 13.21 -19.01
C MET A 134 4.86 14.17 -19.73
N ARG A 135 4.59 15.48 -19.67
CA ARG A 135 5.38 16.53 -20.35
C ARG A 135 5.87 17.65 -19.44
N SER A 136 5.72 17.52 -18.12
CA SER A 136 6.12 18.55 -17.16
C SER A 136 6.58 17.94 -15.83
N SER A 137 7.41 18.69 -15.10
CA SER A 137 8.05 18.31 -13.84
C SER A 137 7.13 18.39 -12.62
N TYR A 138 7.61 17.88 -11.47
CA TYR A 138 6.92 17.82 -10.19
C TYR A 138 5.60 17.05 -10.29
N VAL A 139 5.74 15.74 -10.48
CA VAL A 139 4.62 14.80 -10.61
C VAL A 139 4.69 13.77 -9.48
N THR A 140 3.54 13.45 -8.92
CA THR A 140 3.37 12.35 -7.98
C THR A 140 2.34 11.36 -8.53
N MET A 141 2.68 10.08 -8.52
CA MET A 141 1.73 9.00 -8.76
C MET A 141 1.75 8.04 -7.57
N GLU A 142 0.58 7.81 -6.98
CA GLU A 142 0.44 6.90 -5.85
C GLU A 142 -0.67 5.90 -6.15
N ASN A 143 -0.34 4.60 -6.11
CA ASN A 143 -1.30 3.53 -6.39
C ASN A 143 -2.01 3.71 -7.76
N VAL A 144 -1.22 4.05 -8.79
CA VAL A 144 -1.69 4.21 -10.17
C VAL A 144 -1.36 2.96 -10.97
N PHE A 145 -2.35 2.44 -11.71
CA PHE A 145 -2.14 1.39 -12.70
C PHE A 145 -2.16 2.01 -14.10
N ALA A 146 -1.16 1.71 -14.94
CA ALA A 146 -1.10 2.23 -16.30
C ALA A 146 -0.72 1.12 -17.30
N THR A 147 -1.52 0.97 -18.35
CA THR A 147 -1.31 -0.02 -19.43
C THR A 147 -1.75 0.50 -20.79
N ALA A 148 -1.01 0.12 -21.84
CA ALA A 148 -1.30 0.45 -23.24
C ALA A 148 -1.08 -0.75 -24.17
N THR A 149 -2.14 -1.30 -24.76
CA THR A 149 -2.12 -2.72 -25.23
C THR A 149 -2.17 -2.97 -26.74
N SER A 150 -2.45 -1.97 -27.58
CA SER A 150 -2.94 -2.22 -28.95
C SER A 150 -1.92 -2.11 -30.09
N SER A 151 -0.82 -1.37 -29.92
CA SER A 151 0.09 -1.08 -31.03
C SER A 151 1.55 -0.94 -30.61
N ALA A 152 2.45 -1.19 -31.57
CA ALA A 152 3.89 -1.00 -31.42
C ALA A 152 4.25 0.40 -30.93
N GLY A 153 5.05 0.48 -29.86
CA GLY A 153 5.61 1.73 -29.33
C GLY A 153 4.84 2.39 -28.19
N LEU A 154 3.75 1.79 -27.69
CA LEU A 154 2.95 2.36 -26.60
C LEU A 154 3.45 1.92 -25.22
N SER A 155 3.58 2.89 -24.31
CA SER A 155 4.08 2.69 -22.95
C SER A 155 3.00 2.98 -21.90
N GLY A 156 3.14 2.37 -20.72
CA GLY A 156 2.26 2.66 -19.58
C GLY A 156 2.44 4.11 -19.13
N LEU A 157 3.67 4.50 -18.86
CA LEU A 157 4.08 5.89 -18.64
C LEU A 157 5.13 6.29 -19.67
N ARG A 158 4.87 7.37 -20.40
CA ARG A 158 5.86 8.00 -21.27
C ARG A 158 6.15 9.42 -20.82
N VAL A 159 7.43 9.72 -20.61
CA VAL A 159 7.91 11.00 -20.09
C VAL A 159 8.48 11.85 -21.22
N ASN A 160 7.61 12.51 -21.98
CA ASN A 160 7.94 13.39 -23.11
C ASN A 160 8.22 14.85 -22.65
N ALA A 161 9.22 15.05 -21.79
CA ALA A 161 9.66 16.37 -21.33
C ALA A 161 11.17 16.59 -21.60
N GLU A 162 11.59 17.80 -21.96
CA GLU A 162 13.02 18.08 -22.22
C GLU A 162 13.84 18.15 -20.93
N ASN A 163 13.36 18.81 -19.87
CA ASN A 163 14.06 18.89 -18.58
C ASN A 163 13.13 18.46 -17.46
N LEU A 164 13.43 17.32 -16.85
CA LEU A 164 12.60 16.74 -15.81
C LEU A 164 13.20 16.93 -14.43
N PHE A 165 12.35 17.41 -13.53
CA PHE A 165 12.63 17.51 -12.10
C PHE A 165 11.56 16.77 -11.31
N ASP A 166 11.98 15.97 -10.34
CA ASP A 166 11.15 15.46 -9.26
C ASP A 166 9.90 14.69 -9.73
N LEU A 167 10.13 13.45 -10.18
CA LEU A 167 9.10 12.45 -10.42
C LEU A 167 9.06 11.45 -9.25
N PHE A 168 7.94 11.37 -8.56
CA PHE A 168 7.74 10.45 -7.43
C PHE A 168 6.65 9.41 -7.75
N LEU A 169 7.02 8.12 -7.71
CA LEU A 169 6.14 6.98 -7.96
C LEU A 169 6.14 6.06 -6.74
N GLU A 170 4.97 5.82 -6.16
CA GLU A 170 4.80 4.97 -4.98
C GLU A 170 3.68 3.95 -5.23
N SER A 171 3.94 2.67 -4.96
CA SER A 171 2.93 1.60 -5.07
C SER A 171 2.24 1.52 -6.45
N CYS A 172 2.92 1.89 -7.53
CA CYS A 172 2.36 1.97 -8.88
C CYS A 172 2.59 0.67 -9.68
N ASN A 173 1.72 0.42 -10.67
CA ASN A 173 1.75 -0.78 -11.50
C ASN A 173 1.77 -0.38 -12.99
N PHE A 174 2.93 -0.56 -13.64
CA PHE A 174 3.10 -0.28 -15.07
C PHE A 174 3.20 -1.58 -15.85
N ASN A 175 2.05 -2.23 -16.02
CA ASN A 175 2.00 -3.64 -16.42
C ASN A 175 1.30 -3.83 -17.78
N GLY A 176 1.74 -4.80 -18.56
CA GLY A 176 1.07 -5.25 -19.78
C GLY A 176 1.11 -4.26 -20.94
N SER A 177 2.01 -3.27 -20.93
CA SER A 177 2.14 -2.32 -22.03
C SER A 177 2.89 -2.94 -23.21
N PHE A 178 2.50 -2.60 -24.43
CA PHE A 178 3.07 -3.20 -25.63
C PHE A 178 4.58 -2.91 -25.77
N TYR A 179 5.04 -1.71 -25.42
CA TYR A 179 6.45 -1.33 -25.53
C TYR A 179 7.18 -1.34 -24.18
N SER A 180 6.92 -0.36 -23.32
CA SER A 180 7.58 -0.25 -22.02
C SER A 180 6.58 0.01 -20.90
N GLY A 181 6.88 -0.45 -19.69
CA GLY A 181 6.15 0.01 -18.51
C GLY A 181 6.34 1.51 -18.32
N ILE A 182 7.61 1.96 -18.28
CA ILE A 182 7.98 3.37 -18.23
C ILE A 182 9.02 3.68 -19.31
N HIS A 183 8.80 4.74 -20.07
CA HIS A 183 9.66 5.16 -21.16
C HIS A 183 10.01 6.63 -21.02
N PHE A 184 11.29 6.91 -20.83
CA PHE A 184 11.87 8.22 -21.00
C PHE A 184 12.57 8.25 -22.39
N PRO A 185 11.93 8.79 -23.44
CA PRO A 185 12.56 8.97 -24.76
C PRO A 185 13.72 9.97 -24.67
N SER A 186 14.48 10.22 -25.74
CA SER A 186 15.58 11.19 -25.71
C SER A 186 15.14 12.57 -25.18
N PHE A 187 15.56 12.92 -23.96
CA PHE A 187 15.30 14.22 -23.30
C PHE A 187 16.60 15.02 -23.11
N ALA A 188 16.54 16.24 -22.59
CA ALA A 188 17.72 17.07 -22.30
C ALA A 188 18.28 16.79 -20.90
N SER A 189 17.49 16.68 -19.82
CA SER A 189 18.00 16.23 -18.51
C SER A 189 16.92 15.61 -17.61
N LEU A 190 17.32 14.77 -16.65
CA LEU A 190 16.47 14.23 -15.59
C LEU A 190 17.19 14.37 -14.25
N ASN A 191 16.60 15.08 -13.30
CA ASN A 191 17.11 15.23 -11.96
C ASN A 191 16.02 14.93 -10.92
N GLY A 192 16.19 13.87 -10.14
CA GLY A 192 15.21 13.46 -9.12
C GLY A 192 14.11 12.59 -9.71
N PHE A 193 14.35 11.27 -9.75
CA PHE A 193 13.34 10.26 -10.03
C PHE A 193 13.35 9.22 -8.93
N ILE A 194 12.27 9.17 -8.15
CA ILE A 194 12.12 8.24 -7.04
C ILE A 194 10.96 7.29 -7.34
N MET A 195 11.25 6.00 -7.35
CA MET A 195 10.26 4.94 -7.56
C MET A 195 10.39 3.89 -6.47
N ARG A 196 9.30 3.66 -5.73
CA ARG A 196 9.25 2.76 -4.58
C ARG A 196 8.05 1.83 -4.64
N ASN A 197 8.19 0.62 -4.09
CA ASN A 197 7.10 -0.34 -3.87
C ASN A 197 6.24 -0.65 -5.10
N SER A 198 6.82 -0.52 -6.29
CA SER A 198 6.08 -0.53 -7.55
C SER A 198 6.37 -1.79 -8.36
N THR A 199 5.42 -2.18 -9.20
CA THR A 199 5.59 -3.31 -10.12
C THR A 199 5.61 -2.85 -11.57
N VAL A 200 6.49 -3.48 -12.34
CA VAL A 200 6.63 -3.29 -13.78
C VAL A 200 6.68 -4.68 -14.40
N ASN A 201 5.56 -5.13 -14.95
CA ASN A 201 5.37 -6.53 -15.30
C ASN A 201 4.77 -6.74 -16.69
N ASP A 202 5.17 -7.81 -17.38
CA ASP A 202 4.58 -8.28 -18.65
C ASP A 202 4.58 -7.21 -19.77
N ASN A 203 5.56 -6.30 -19.80
CA ASN A 203 5.67 -5.31 -20.88
C ASN A 203 6.43 -5.88 -22.09
N GLY A 204 6.07 -5.48 -23.31
CA GLY A 204 6.52 -6.18 -24.52
C GLY A 204 7.99 -6.03 -24.90
N TYR A 205 8.69 -4.96 -24.47
CA TYR A 205 10.12 -4.74 -24.77
C TYR A 205 10.95 -4.34 -23.55
N PHE A 206 10.54 -3.31 -22.81
CA PHE A 206 11.31 -2.80 -21.67
C PHE A 206 10.45 -2.78 -20.41
N GLY A 207 11.06 -2.95 -19.25
CA GLY A 207 10.39 -2.58 -18.00
C GLY A 207 10.44 -1.07 -17.83
N ILE A 208 11.67 -0.56 -17.66
CA ILE A 208 11.99 0.87 -17.70
C ILE A 208 13.10 1.10 -18.71
N VAL A 209 12.93 2.14 -19.52
CA VAL A 209 13.93 2.58 -20.48
C VAL A 209 14.08 4.09 -20.45
N ALA A 210 15.31 4.56 -20.26
CA ALA A 210 15.67 5.96 -20.34
C ALA A 210 16.77 6.19 -21.38
N PHE A 211 16.40 6.73 -22.54
CA PHE A 211 17.33 7.11 -23.59
C PHE A 211 17.80 8.55 -23.40
N GLN A 212 19.10 8.77 -23.54
CA GLN A 212 19.71 10.08 -23.46
C GLN A 212 20.70 10.24 -24.63
N ARG A 213 20.16 10.25 -25.85
CA ARG A 213 20.96 10.25 -27.10
C ARG A 213 21.33 11.64 -27.61
N ASN A 214 20.95 12.71 -26.92
CA ASN A 214 21.26 14.08 -27.34
C ASN A 214 22.72 14.44 -27.03
N VAL A 215 23.39 15.10 -27.99
CA VAL A 215 24.82 15.47 -27.94
C VAL A 215 25.00 16.91 -27.43
N SER A 216 24.62 17.20 -26.18
CA SER A 216 24.99 18.41 -25.38
C SER A 216 24.35 18.29 -23.97
N PRO A 217 24.90 18.88 -22.88
CA PRO A 217 25.44 18.23 -21.66
C PRO A 217 24.42 17.54 -20.70
N GLY A 218 23.29 17.10 -21.20
CA GLY A 218 22.24 16.42 -20.47
C GLY A 218 22.65 15.16 -19.71
N MET A 219 22.31 15.08 -18.41
CA MET A 219 22.55 13.93 -17.54
C MET A 219 21.24 13.43 -16.90
N ILE A 220 21.22 12.15 -16.55
CA ILE A 220 20.26 11.56 -15.61
C ILE A 220 20.94 11.52 -14.23
N GLU A 221 20.34 12.13 -13.23
CA GLU A 221 20.91 12.19 -11.89
C GLU A 221 19.87 12.09 -10.78
N ASN A 222 20.33 11.67 -9.60
CA ASN A 222 19.49 11.55 -8.40
C ASN A 222 18.30 10.60 -8.63
N VAL A 223 18.56 9.45 -9.26
CA VAL A 223 17.56 8.38 -9.44
C VAL A 223 17.63 7.44 -8.25
N GLU A 224 16.50 7.20 -7.60
CA GLU A 224 16.32 6.12 -6.63
C GLU A 224 15.22 5.18 -7.12
N ILE A 225 15.57 3.94 -7.45
CA ILE A 225 14.58 2.87 -7.64
C ILE A 225 14.77 1.87 -6.51
N SER A 226 13.78 1.75 -5.64
CA SER A 226 13.87 0.83 -4.52
C SER A 226 12.65 -0.05 -4.32
N HIS A 227 12.84 -1.28 -3.85
CA HIS A 227 11.75 -2.18 -3.48
C HIS A 227 10.75 -2.44 -4.62
N CYS A 228 11.23 -2.49 -5.85
CA CYS A 228 10.41 -2.66 -7.05
C CYS A 228 10.59 -4.04 -7.67
N ALA A 229 9.51 -4.57 -8.24
CA ALA A 229 9.51 -5.83 -8.96
C ALA A 229 9.41 -5.60 -10.46
N PHE A 230 10.40 -6.09 -11.21
CA PHE A 230 10.46 -6.04 -12.66
C PHE A 230 10.37 -7.45 -13.20
N MET A 231 9.18 -7.86 -13.61
CA MET A 231 8.89 -9.26 -13.90
C MET A 231 8.45 -9.42 -15.34
N ASN A 232 8.85 -10.52 -15.99
CA ASN A 232 8.34 -10.95 -17.29
C ASN A 232 8.38 -9.87 -18.38
N ASN A 233 9.25 -8.86 -18.27
CA ASN A 233 9.39 -7.84 -19.30
C ASN A 233 10.17 -8.42 -20.47
N ASN A 234 9.76 -8.02 -21.67
CA ASN A 234 10.21 -8.57 -22.94
C ASN A 234 9.92 -10.08 -23.15
N PRO A 235 8.67 -10.56 -22.97
CA PRO A 235 8.35 -11.97 -23.18
C PRO A 235 8.31 -12.33 -24.68
N THR A 236 8.01 -11.35 -25.54
CA THR A 236 7.68 -11.55 -26.95
C THR A 236 8.82 -11.16 -27.89
N ASN A 237 9.53 -10.05 -27.63
CA ASN A 237 10.58 -9.51 -28.53
C ASN A 237 12.00 -9.81 -28.02
N LYS A 238 12.22 -11.07 -27.65
CA LYS A 238 13.42 -11.73 -27.07
C LYS A 238 14.81 -11.26 -27.51
N ILE A 239 14.90 -10.47 -28.58
CA ILE A 239 16.10 -9.91 -29.20
C ILE A 239 16.23 -8.38 -29.05
N GLN A 240 15.29 -7.63 -28.49
CA GLN A 240 15.39 -6.18 -28.28
C GLN A 240 14.69 -5.77 -26.98
N GLY A 241 15.37 -5.04 -26.10
CA GLY A 241 14.78 -4.52 -24.87
C GLY A 241 15.33 -5.13 -23.58
N HIS A 242 15.99 -4.32 -22.77
CA HIS A 242 16.45 -4.66 -21.43
C HIS A 242 15.32 -4.46 -20.43
N THR A 243 15.43 -5.07 -19.25
CA THR A 243 14.38 -4.86 -18.25
C THR A 243 14.50 -3.51 -17.57
N ILE A 244 15.72 -3.14 -17.17
CA ILE A 244 16.04 -1.79 -16.69
C ILE A 244 17.17 -1.26 -17.58
N TYR A 245 16.94 -0.12 -18.23
CA TYR A 245 17.92 0.53 -19.09
C TYR A 245 18.01 2.02 -18.80
N PHE A 246 19.20 2.52 -18.48
CA PHE A 246 19.45 3.94 -18.29
C PHE A 246 20.67 4.40 -19.07
N GLU A 247 20.53 5.48 -19.84
CA GLU A 247 21.65 6.17 -20.48
C GLU A 247 22.10 7.41 -19.69
N LYS A 248 23.40 7.59 -19.54
CA LYS A 248 24.04 8.76 -18.91
C LYS A 248 23.64 9.04 -17.44
N LEU A 249 23.90 8.10 -16.53
CA LEU A 249 23.43 8.13 -15.13
C LEU A 249 24.52 8.51 -14.10
N ARG A 250 24.22 9.40 -13.13
CA ARG A 250 25.09 9.68 -11.95
C ARG A 250 24.30 9.77 -10.65
N ASN A 251 24.97 9.71 -9.49
CA ASN A 251 24.37 9.91 -8.15
C ASN A 251 23.06 9.13 -7.97
N SER A 252 23.07 7.84 -8.28
CA SER A 252 21.83 7.05 -8.41
C SER A 252 21.93 5.70 -7.72
N VAL A 253 20.83 5.26 -7.13
CA VAL A 253 20.74 4.05 -6.31
C VAL A 253 19.60 3.17 -6.80
N PHE A 254 19.92 1.92 -7.12
CA PHE A 254 18.99 0.84 -7.40
C PHE A 254 19.10 -0.15 -6.25
N LYS A 255 18.08 -0.29 -5.40
CA LYS A 255 18.17 -1.15 -4.20
C LYS A 255 16.96 -2.05 -3.99
N ASN A 256 17.15 -3.25 -3.47
CA ASN A 256 16.03 -4.16 -3.18
C ASN A 256 15.13 -4.46 -4.41
N LEU A 257 15.74 -4.67 -5.57
CA LEU A 257 15.01 -4.96 -6.81
C LEU A 257 14.85 -6.46 -7.02
N SER A 258 13.67 -6.87 -7.50
CA SER A 258 13.43 -8.23 -7.99
C SER A 258 13.26 -8.21 -9.50
N VAL A 259 14.30 -8.58 -10.24
CA VAL A 259 14.33 -8.59 -11.70
C VAL A 259 14.18 -10.02 -12.20
N VAL A 260 13.03 -10.37 -12.80
CA VAL A 260 12.71 -11.73 -13.27
C VAL A 260 12.52 -11.70 -14.79
N MET A 261 13.41 -12.37 -15.51
CA MET A 261 13.43 -12.38 -16.98
C MET A 261 12.67 -13.60 -17.52
N PRO A 262 11.72 -13.42 -18.46
CA PRO A 262 10.90 -14.50 -18.98
C PRO A 262 11.69 -15.42 -19.91
N THR A 263 11.13 -16.61 -20.19
CA THR A 263 11.74 -17.60 -21.11
C THR A 263 12.01 -16.99 -22.48
N GLY A 264 13.25 -17.14 -22.94
CA GLY A 264 13.76 -16.68 -24.22
C GLY A 264 14.30 -15.25 -24.23
N ASN A 265 14.11 -14.44 -23.17
CA ASN A 265 14.74 -13.13 -23.10
C ASN A 265 16.24 -13.27 -22.78
N VAL A 266 17.11 -12.88 -23.73
CA VAL A 266 18.58 -12.92 -23.59
C VAL A 266 19.22 -11.55 -23.33
N ARG A 267 18.42 -10.49 -23.15
CA ARG A 267 18.89 -9.11 -22.92
C ARG A 267 19.24 -8.84 -21.46
N ILE A 268 20.02 -7.80 -21.21
CA ILE A 268 20.55 -7.52 -19.86
C ILE A 268 19.41 -7.20 -18.88
N GLY A 269 19.51 -7.71 -17.65
CA GLY A 269 18.54 -7.42 -16.59
C GLY A 269 18.57 -5.95 -16.17
N ILE A 270 19.74 -5.48 -15.75
CA ILE A 270 20.01 -4.07 -15.42
C ILE A 270 21.17 -3.58 -16.29
N ASP A 271 20.91 -2.63 -17.16
CA ASP A 271 21.92 -2.04 -18.05
C ASP A 271 22.01 -0.53 -17.82
N ILE A 272 23.15 -0.10 -17.30
CA ILE A 272 23.51 1.31 -17.15
C ILE A 272 24.53 1.61 -18.24
N ASN A 273 24.08 2.31 -19.27
CA ASN A 273 24.86 2.62 -20.46
C ASN A 273 25.31 4.09 -20.49
N LEU A 274 26.54 4.35 -20.91
CA LEU A 274 27.16 5.67 -20.79
C LEU A 274 27.46 6.21 -22.19
N PHE A 275 26.60 7.12 -22.65
CA PHE A 275 26.53 7.58 -24.05
C PHE A 275 27.33 8.88 -24.33
N ALA A 276 28.01 9.51 -23.35
CA ALA A 276 28.75 10.78 -23.60
C ALA A 276 29.98 11.06 -22.69
N ARG A 277 30.76 12.06 -23.14
CA ARG A 277 32.07 12.59 -22.71
C ARG A 277 32.21 13.15 -21.27
N LEU A 278 31.28 12.88 -20.35
CA LEU A 278 31.35 13.37 -18.97
C LEU A 278 31.55 12.19 -18.00
N ASP A 279 32.39 12.38 -16.99
CA ASP A 279 32.65 11.37 -15.96
C ASP A 279 31.38 10.99 -15.21
N TYR A 280 31.17 9.69 -15.05
CA TYR A 280 30.07 9.13 -14.28
C TYR A 280 30.54 8.87 -12.86
N SER A 281 29.69 9.15 -11.88
CA SER A 281 30.04 8.95 -10.47
C SER A 281 28.87 8.49 -9.63
N ASN A 282 29.18 7.75 -8.57
CA ASN A 282 28.27 7.43 -7.47
C ASN A 282 27.04 6.62 -7.93
N ILE A 283 27.26 5.53 -8.65
CA ILE A 283 26.21 4.60 -9.07
C ILE A 283 26.19 3.44 -8.09
N GLN A 284 25.04 3.13 -7.51
CA GLN A 284 24.90 2.04 -6.54
C GLN A 284 23.81 1.05 -6.98
N ILE A 285 24.13 -0.24 -6.97
CA ILE A 285 23.18 -1.33 -7.20
C ILE A 285 23.29 -2.27 -6.01
N LEU A 286 22.27 -2.27 -5.14
CA LEU A 286 22.33 -2.84 -3.81
C LEU A 286 21.24 -3.91 -3.61
N ASP A 287 21.54 -4.98 -2.88
CA ASP A 287 20.58 -5.89 -2.25
C ASP A 287 19.49 -6.42 -3.20
N SER A 288 19.84 -6.64 -4.48
CA SER A 288 18.89 -6.95 -5.54
C SER A 288 19.11 -8.35 -6.10
N ARG A 289 18.08 -8.92 -6.73
CA ARG A 289 18.16 -10.23 -7.39
C ARG A 289 17.84 -10.14 -8.88
N ILE A 290 18.59 -10.90 -9.68
CA ILE A 290 18.30 -11.15 -11.08
C ILE A 290 18.08 -12.64 -11.27
N PHE A 291 16.87 -13.00 -11.70
CA PHE A 291 16.47 -14.35 -12.02
C PHE A 291 16.15 -14.46 -13.50
N ARG A 292 16.70 -15.45 -14.20
CA ARG A 292 16.43 -15.65 -15.63
C ARG A 292 15.96 -17.07 -15.92
N GLU A 293 14.89 -17.19 -16.71
CA GLU A 293 14.44 -18.49 -17.22
C GLU A 293 15.33 -19.00 -18.38
N THR A 294 15.97 -18.10 -19.11
CA THR A 294 16.95 -18.41 -20.17
C THR A 294 18.28 -17.76 -19.82
N ALA A 295 19.41 -18.34 -20.21
CA ALA A 295 20.70 -17.75 -19.90
C ALA A 295 20.91 -16.39 -20.61
N GLY A 296 21.62 -15.48 -19.95
CA GLY A 296 21.91 -14.14 -20.47
C GLY A 296 22.54 -13.23 -19.41
N SER A 297 22.78 -11.96 -19.72
CA SER A 297 23.50 -11.08 -18.79
C SER A 297 22.64 -10.52 -17.64
N GLY A 298 23.24 -10.39 -16.47
CA GLY A 298 22.65 -9.84 -15.25
C GLY A 298 22.72 -8.32 -15.21
N VAL A 299 23.82 -7.78 -14.70
CA VAL A 299 24.10 -6.34 -14.55
C VAL A 299 25.20 -5.93 -15.50
N TRP A 300 24.97 -4.89 -16.30
CA TRP A 300 26.00 -4.21 -17.07
C TRP A 300 26.10 -2.75 -16.62
N VAL A 301 27.31 -2.30 -16.33
CA VAL A 301 27.64 -0.89 -16.13
C VAL A 301 28.72 -0.51 -17.14
N GLN A 302 28.31 0.10 -18.26
CA GLN A 302 29.11 0.16 -19.47
C GLN A 302 29.16 1.54 -20.13
N ALA A 303 30.35 1.98 -20.56
CA ALA A 303 30.53 3.04 -21.55
C ALA A 303 30.57 2.52 -22.99
N ARG A 304 30.00 3.28 -23.92
CA ARG A 304 29.93 2.88 -25.33
C ARG A 304 31.31 2.95 -26.02
N ASN A 305 31.47 2.13 -27.06
CA ASN A 305 32.73 1.88 -27.78
C ASN A 305 32.89 2.71 -29.08
N ASP A 306 31.99 3.65 -29.36
CA ASP A 306 31.80 4.26 -30.70
C ASP A 306 32.37 5.68 -30.87
N LEU A 307 33.23 6.18 -29.97
CA LEU A 307 33.78 7.54 -30.06
C LEU A 307 35.31 7.57 -30.00
N ILE A 308 35.90 8.22 -31.02
CA ILE A 308 37.29 8.67 -31.14
C ILE A 308 37.45 9.87 -30.16
N ASP A 309 38.55 9.94 -29.38
CA ASP A 309 38.88 10.87 -28.25
C ASP A 309 38.43 10.44 -26.82
N PRO A 310 39.11 10.88 -25.71
CA PRO A 310 39.50 10.02 -24.57
C PRO A 310 38.35 9.40 -23.77
N PRO A 311 38.60 8.29 -23.04
CA PRO A 311 37.56 7.48 -22.40
C PRO A 311 36.81 8.25 -21.32
N ALA A 312 35.48 8.14 -21.26
CA ALA A 312 34.71 8.48 -20.05
C ALA A 312 35.06 7.48 -18.94
N ALA A 313 35.30 7.98 -17.71
CA ALA A 313 35.59 7.13 -16.57
C ALA A 313 34.33 6.86 -15.72
N LEU A 314 34.22 5.62 -15.24
CA LEU A 314 33.27 5.19 -14.21
C LEU A 314 33.91 5.38 -12.84
N ASN A 315 33.48 6.39 -12.09
CA ASN A 315 34.02 6.68 -10.76
C ASN A 315 33.06 6.21 -9.67
N ASN A 316 33.55 5.61 -8.58
CA ASN A 316 32.73 5.26 -7.40
C ASN A 316 31.44 4.48 -7.75
N VAL A 317 31.59 3.27 -8.29
CA VAL A 317 30.47 2.37 -8.58
C VAL A 317 30.38 1.33 -7.47
N VAL A 318 29.25 1.19 -6.79
CA VAL A 318 29.06 0.18 -5.74
C VAL A 318 28.01 -0.83 -6.19
N ILE A 319 28.41 -2.08 -6.37
CA ILE A 319 27.50 -3.20 -6.58
C ILE A 319 27.57 -4.08 -5.35
N ARG A 320 26.52 -4.11 -4.53
CA ARG A 320 26.54 -4.81 -3.24
C ARG A 320 25.34 -5.74 -3.09
N GLY A 321 25.50 -6.89 -2.44
CA GLY A 321 24.36 -7.73 -2.02
C GLY A 321 23.56 -8.32 -3.18
N MET A 322 24.14 -8.42 -4.38
CA MET A 322 23.44 -8.93 -5.56
C MET A 322 23.31 -10.45 -5.53
N THR A 323 22.20 -10.99 -6.04
CA THR A 323 22.09 -12.42 -6.38
C THR A 323 21.70 -12.63 -7.82
N PHE A 324 22.29 -13.66 -8.41
CA PHE A 324 22.07 -14.01 -9.80
C PHE A 324 21.54 -15.44 -9.88
N HIS A 325 20.71 -15.72 -10.88
CA HIS A 325 20.28 -17.07 -11.21
C HIS A 325 20.26 -17.21 -12.73
N ASN A 326 20.91 -18.26 -13.22
CA ASN A 326 20.95 -18.63 -14.64
C ASN A 326 21.39 -17.45 -15.53
N CYS A 327 22.41 -16.72 -15.11
CA CYS A 327 23.02 -15.67 -15.92
C CYS A 327 24.23 -16.25 -16.68
N ASP A 328 24.51 -15.80 -17.89
CA ASP A 328 25.78 -16.08 -18.57
C ASP A 328 26.90 -15.22 -18.00
N THR A 329 26.61 -13.93 -17.84
CA THR A 329 27.49 -12.97 -17.19
C THR A 329 26.74 -12.32 -16.04
N ASN A 330 27.23 -12.45 -14.80
CA ASN A 330 26.56 -11.83 -13.65
C ASN A 330 26.76 -10.32 -13.65
N ILE A 331 28.00 -9.86 -13.56
CA ILE A 331 28.36 -8.45 -13.61
C ILE A 331 29.35 -8.21 -14.75
N ALA A 332 28.99 -7.32 -15.66
CA ALA A 332 29.90 -6.82 -16.67
C ALA A 332 30.09 -5.31 -16.52
N PHE A 333 31.29 -4.88 -16.87
CA PHE A 333 31.60 -3.47 -17.05
C PHE A 333 32.60 -3.32 -18.18
N ASN A 334 32.79 -2.08 -18.62
CA ASN A 334 33.79 -1.76 -19.60
C ASN A 334 34.33 -0.33 -19.41
N ARG A 335 35.46 -0.05 -20.07
CA ARG A 335 36.32 1.13 -20.05
C ARG A 335 36.94 1.42 -18.67
N GLN A 336 37.47 2.63 -18.50
CA GLN A 336 38.21 3.04 -17.30
C GLN A 336 37.28 3.10 -16.09
N VAL A 337 37.54 2.28 -15.07
CA VAL A 337 36.78 2.23 -13.82
C VAL A 337 37.67 2.69 -12.67
N ASN A 338 37.37 3.81 -12.04
CA ASN A 338 38.05 4.26 -10.83
C ASN A 338 37.14 4.01 -9.63
N ASP A 339 37.58 3.18 -8.69
CA ASP A 339 36.95 2.92 -7.41
C ASP A 339 35.58 2.23 -7.51
N MET A 340 35.51 1.14 -8.28
CA MET A 340 34.36 0.24 -8.19
C MET A 340 34.48 -0.68 -6.97
N THR A 341 33.41 -0.83 -6.21
CA THR A 341 33.28 -1.82 -5.16
C THR A 341 32.26 -2.86 -5.59
N VAL A 342 32.65 -4.13 -5.60
CA VAL A 342 31.73 -5.27 -5.76
C VAL A 342 31.75 -6.02 -4.44
N ASP A 343 30.65 -6.00 -3.69
CA ASP A 343 30.63 -6.47 -2.30
C ASP A 343 29.46 -7.41 -2.03
N LYS A 344 29.61 -8.47 -1.24
CA LYS A 344 28.48 -9.32 -0.81
C LYS A 344 27.61 -9.94 -1.91
N CYS A 345 28.10 -10.02 -3.15
CA CYS A 345 27.33 -10.55 -4.29
C CYS A 345 27.49 -12.08 -4.41
N ASP A 346 26.43 -12.79 -4.81
CA ASP A 346 26.50 -14.19 -5.24
C ASP A 346 26.87 -14.27 -6.72
N LEU A 347 28.16 -14.29 -6.99
CA LEU A 347 28.75 -14.46 -8.31
C LEU A 347 29.02 -15.94 -8.64
N SER A 348 28.38 -16.92 -8.00
CA SER A 348 28.69 -18.34 -8.26
C SER A 348 27.92 -18.99 -9.40
N THR A 349 26.82 -18.38 -9.82
CA THR A 349 25.91 -18.95 -10.81
C THR A 349 26.05 -18.22 -12.14
N TYR A 350 27.10 -18.53 -12.89
CA TYR A 350 27.29 -18.01 -14.25
C TYR A 350 27.61 -19.10 -15.27
N GLY A 351 27.14 -18.88 -16.50
CA GLY A 351 27.51 -19.65 -17.68
C GLY A 351 28.93 -19.34 -18.15
N ILE A 352 29.28 -18.05 -18.26
CA ILE A 352 30.53 -17.54 -18.83
C ILE A 352 31.37 -16.78 -17.79
N TYR A 353 30.86 -15.69 -17.21
CA TYR A 353 31.63 -14.82 -16.31
C TYR A 353 30.86 -14.39 -15.05
N GLY A 354 31.51 -14.48 -13.88
CA GLY A 354 30.97 -13.91 -12.63
C GLY A 354 31.15 -12.39 -12.56
N LEU A 355 32.34 -11.91 -12.88
CA LEU A 355 32.66 -10.49 -12.96
C LEU A 355 33.63 -10.30 -14.12
N VAL A 356 33.33 -9.40 -15.05
CA VAL A 356 34.15 -9.22 -16.26
C VAL A 356 34.30 -7.76 -16.67
N ASN A 357 35.52 -7.38 -17.02
CA ASN A 357 35.83 -6.18 -17.80
C ASN A 357 35.93 -6.55 -19.28
N TYR A 358 35.11 -5.97 -20.15
CA TYR A 358 35.16 -6.24 -21.60
C TYR A 358 36.13 -5.35 -22.39
N THR A 359 36.97 -4.52 -21.74
CA THR A 359 37.92 -3.62 -22.42
C THR A 359 39.30 -3.58 -21.78
N ASP A 360 40.25 -2.97 -22.50
CA ASP A 360 41.68 -2.81 -22.22
C ASP A 360 42.06 -1.57 -21.37
N GLN A 361 41.09 -0.78 -20.92
CA GLN A 361 41.34 0.47 -20.18
C GLN A 361 41.50 0.18 -18.68
N GLY A 362 42.57 0.68 -18.06
CA GLY A 362 42.93 0.48 -16.65
C GLY A 362 41.89 0.98 -15.62
N GLY A 363 42.10 0.72 -14.33
CA GLY A 363 41.12 1.03 -13.28
C GLY A 363 41.34 0.35 -11.92
N THR A 364 40.62 0.78 -10.88
CA THR A 364 40.58 0.20 -9.52
C THR A 364 39.23 -0.46 -9.23
N ILE A 365 39.26 -1.73 -8.85
CA ILE A 365 38.10 -2.49 -8.38
C ILE A 365 38.44 -3.16 -7.06
N ASN A 366 37.58 -2.97 -6.07
CA ASN A 366 37.59 -3.64 -4.79
C ASN A 366 36.47 -4.67 -4.77
N ALA A 367 36.80 -5.94 -5.04
CA ALA A 367 35.85 -7.03 -4.92
C ALA A 367 36.05 -7.73 -3.57
N SER A 368 35.09 -7.60 -2.66
CA SER A 368 35.16 -8.15 -1.30
C SER A 368 33.90 -8.90 -0.94
N ASN A 369 33.98 -9.85 0.00
CA ASN A 369 32.82 -10.60 0.49
C ASN A 369 31.91 -11.23 -0.59
N ASN A 370 32.38 -11.54 -1.81
CA ASN A 370 31.55 -12.12 -2.87
C ASN A 370 31.62 -13.66 -2.83
N LYS A 371 30.53 -14.32 -3.20
CA LYS A 371 30.50 -15.77 -3.41
C LYS A 371 30.86 -16.08 -4.87
N TRP A 372 31.84 -16.96 -5.10
CA TRP A 372 32.32 -17.32 -6.43
C TRP A 372 31.96 -18.77 -6.79
N LYS A 373 32.04 -19.11 -8.08
CA LYS A 373 31.75 -20.46 -8.57
C LYS A 373 32.87 -21.40 -8.14
N ASN A 374 32.52 -22.63 -7.78
CA ASN A 374 33.50 -23.58 -7.21
C ASN A 374 34.63 -23.87 -8.21
N GLY A 375 35.88 -23.65 -7.80
CA GLY A 375 37.07 -23.79 -8.64
C GLY A 375 37.46 -22.53 -9.44
N ASP A 376 36.61 -21.51 -9.48
CA ASP A 376 36.94 -20.23 -10.08
C ASP A 376 37.61 -19.34 -9.02
N VAL A 377 38.84 -18.92 -9.30
CA VAL A 377 39.69 -18.19 -8.36
C VAL A 377 39.69 -16.72 -8.74
N PRO A 378 39.26 -15.84 -7.84
CA PRO A 378 39.51 -14.42 -8.01
C PRO A 378 40.98 -13.99 -7.84
N ASP A 379 41.79 -13.78 -8.89
CA ASP A 379 43.08 -13.12 -8.65
C ASP A 379 42.94 -11.66 -8.32
N THR A 380 43.79 -11.27 -7.38
CA THR A 380 44.56 -10.03 -7.45
C THR A 380 45.94 -10.22 -6.88
N THR A 381 46.96 -9.40 -7.14
CA THR A 381 47.06 -7.97 -7.47
C THR A 381 48.39 -7.82 -8.21
N VAL A 382 48.51 -7.01 -9.26
CA VAL A 382 49.80 -6.79 -9.94
C VAL A 382 50.66 -5.82 -9.13
N ILE A 383 51.86 -6.25 -8.70
CA ILE A 383 52.91 -5.36 -8.18
C ILE A 383 53.92 -5.10 -9.30
N SER A 384 54.49 -3.89 -9.34
CA SER A 384 55.56 -3.54 -10.27
C SER A 384 56.71 -4.53 -10.14
N GLY A 385 57.04 -5.22 -11.23
CA GLY A 385 58.06 -6.27 -11.20
C GLY A 385 59.49 -5.70 -11.09
N GLY A 386 60.44 -6.61 -10.90
CA GLY A 386 61.86 -6.30 -10.68
C GLY A 386 62.78 -7.15 -11.55
N LEU A 387 64.08 -7.01 -11.33
CA LEU A 387 65.12 -7.75 -12.04
C LEU A 387 65.30 -9.16 -11.46
N LEU A 388 65.24 -10.17 -12.35
CA LEU A 388 65.62 -11.55 -12.08
C LEU A 388 67.03 -11.84 -12.59
N VAL A 389 67.74 -12.66 -11.83
CA VAL A 389 69.01 -13.27 -12.21
C VAL A 389 68.86 -14.79 -12.07
N SER A 390 69.08 -15.54 -13.13
CA SER A 390 68.97 -17.00 -13.17
C SER A 390 69.84 -17.63 -12.07
N GLY A 391 69.28 -18.62 -11.37
CA GLY A 391 69.90 -19.26 -10.22
C GLY A 391 69.78 -18.50 -8.90
N ASN A 392 69.22 -17.28 -8.88
CA ASN A 392 69.05 -16.46 -7.67
C ASN A 392 67.61 -16.50 -7.14
N ASN A 393 67.48 -16.48 -5.82
CA ASN A 393 66.19 -16.44 -5.13
C ASN A 393 65.72 -15.00 -4.89
N ILE A 394 66.36 -13.96 -5.42
CA ILE A 394 66.00 -12.58 -5.11
C ILE A 394 65.45 -11.89 -6.36
N ILE A 395 64.24 -11.33 -6.24
CA ILE A 395 63.74 -10.30 -7.13
C ILE A 395 64.26 -8.96 -6.62
N SER A 396 65.05 -8.29 -7.45
CA SER A 396 65.75 -7.05 -7.09
C SER A 396 65.21 -5.83 -7.84
N PHE A 397 65.56 -4.62 -7.39
CA PHE A 397 65.14 -3.35 -8.03
C PHE A 397 63.61 -3.17 -8.14
N MET A 398 62.86 -3.69 -7.16
CA MET A 398 61.41 -3.44 -7.12
C MET A 398 61.15 -1.98 -6.70
N PRO A 399 60.19 -1.28 -7.33
CA PRO A 399 59.88 0.11 -6.96
C PRO A 399 59.29 0.27 -5.55
N SER A 400 58.60 -0.75 -5.06
CA SER A 400 58.15 -0.92 -3.68
C SER A 400 57.89 -2.40 -3.41
N THR A 401 57.94 -2.80 -2.15
CA THR A 401 57.48 -4.11 -1.65
C THR A 401 56.22 -4.01 -0.79
N ASP A 402 55.61 -2.82 -0.72
CA ASP A 402 54.34 -2.61 -0.04
C ASP A 402 53.25 -3.50 -0.66
N GLY A 403 52.58 -4.29 0.18
CA GLY A 403 51.59 -5.28 -0.25
C GLY A 403 52.14 -6.69 -0.47
N ILE A 404 53.46 -6.92 -0.34
CA ILE A 404 54.08 -8.26 -0.35
C ILE A 404 54.25 -8.75 1.09
N PHE A 405 54.04 -10.05 1.34
CA PHE A 405 54.26 -10.68 2.64
C PHE A 405 54.98 -12.03 2.52
N ILE A 406 55.72 -12.42 3.56
CA ILE A 406 56.41 -13.72 3.61
C ILE A 406 55.36 -14.84 3.56
N GLY A 407 55.55 -15.81 2.66
CA GLY A 407 54.64 -16.91 2.35
C GLY A 407 53.80 -16.69 1.09
N MET A 408 53.78 -15.48 0.52
CA MET A 408 53.00 -15.16 -0.68
C MET A 408 53.51 -15.94 -1.90
N GLY A 409 52.64 -16.67 -2.59
CA GLY A 409 52.98 -17.41 -3.82
C GLY A 409 53.07 -16.49 -5.04
N ILE A 410 54.17 -16.49 -5.77
CA ILE A 410 54.48 -15.55 -6.88
C ILE A 410 54.72 -16.31 -8.21
N GLN A 411 54.35 -15.70 -9.34
CA GLN A 411 54.62 -16.27 -10.67
C GLN A 411 55.01 -15.21 -11.71
N GLY A 412 55.73 -15.64 -12.75
CA GLY A 412 56.16 -14.77 -13.85
C GLY A 412 57.21 -15.46 -14.74
N PRO A 413 57.54 -14.89 -15.91
CA PRO A 413 58.61 -15.41 -16.77
C PRO A 413 59.93 -15.49 -15.99
N GLY A 414 60.54 -16.69 -15.95
CA GLY A 414 61.75 -16.92 -15.17
C GLY A 414 61.54 -17.22 -13.68
N ILE A 415 60.30 -17.28 -13.16
CA ILE A 415 60.00 -17.71 -11.78
C ILE A 415 59.42 -19.14 -11.81
N PRO A 416 60.01 -20.13 -11.10
CA PRO A 416 59.48 -21.49 -11.06
C PRO A 416 58.04 -21.57 -10.51
N PRO A 417 57.20 -22.49 -11.00
CA PRO A 417 55.89 -22.75 -10.41
C PRO A 417 55.94 -23.11 -8.92
N GLY A 418 54.98 -22.64 -8.13
CA GLY A 418 54.89 -22.92 -6.69
C GLY A 418 55.90 -22.14 -5.82
N THR A 419 56.56 -21.13 -6.38
CA THR A 419 57.49 -20.26 -5.66
C THR A 419 56.76 -19.33 -4.70
N THR A 420 57.26 -19.18 -3.47
CA THR A 420 56.71 -18.32 -2.42
C THR A 420 57.74 -17.32 -1.91
N VAL A 421 57.30 -16.23 -1.27
CA VAL A 421 58.20 -15.25 -0.64
C VAL A 421 58.75 -15.80 0.68
N THR A 422 60.06 -15.79 0.87
CA THR A 422 60.73 -16.25 2.10
C THR A 422 61.28 -15.12 2.95
N ASN A 423 61.49 -13.93 2.37
CA ASN A 423 61.90 -12.72 3.09
C ASN A 423 61.60 -11.46 2.26
N ILE A 424 61.50 -10.29 2.91
CA ILE A 424 61.18 -9.01 2.27
C ILE A 424 62.10 -7.92 2.78
N SER A 425 62.50 -7.01 1.91
CA SER A 425 63.12 -5.73 2.24
C SER A 425 62.49 -4.66 1.34
N PRO A 426 62.62 -3.35 1.65
CA PRO A 426 61.82 -2.30 1.00
C PRO A 426 61.72 -2.37 -0.54
N ASN A 427 62.78 -2.85 -1.22
CA ASN A 427 62.87 -2.92 -2.69
C ASN A 427 63.26 -4.31 -3.22
N THR A 428 63.20 -5.37 -2.39
CA THR A 428 63.57 -6.73 -2.80
C THR A 428 62.68 -7.80 -2.16
N VAL A 429 62.49 -8.89 -2.88
CA VAL A 429 61.71 -10.04 -2.44
C VAL A 429 62.57 -11.29 -2.57
N THR A 430 62.70 -12.06 -1.49
CA THR A 430 63.36 -13.38 -1.53
C THR A 430 62.33 -14.46 -1.79
N MET A 431 62.66 -15.39 -2.67
CA MET A 431 61.83 -16.45 -3.23
C MET A 431 62.23 -17.80 -2.64
N SER A 432 61.29 -18.74 -2.59
CA SER A 432 61.54 -20.11 -2.11
C SER A 432 62.28 -20.96 -3.14
N ASN A 433 62.20 -20.59 -4.43
CA ASN A 433 62.91 -21.25 -5.52
C ASN A 433 63.70 -20.21 -6.34
N PRO A 434 64.86 -20.59 -6.89
CA PRO A 434 65.67 -19.71 -7.73
C PRO A 434 65.03 -19.43 -9.08
N ALA A 435 65.23 -18.23 -9.61
CA ALA A 435 64.82 -17.87 -10.96
C ALA A 435 65.47 -18.77 -12.01
N THR A 436 64.80 -19.00 -13.13
CA THR A 436 65.28 -19.86 -14.24
C THR A 436 65.83 -19.07 -15.43
N LEU A 437 65.64 -17.74 -15.46
CA LEU A 437 66.05 -16.86 -16.55
C LEU A 437 66.54 -15.50 -16.01
N ASP A 438 67.45 -14.87 -16.76
CA ASP A 438 67.86 -13.48 -16.53
C ASP A 438 66.87 -12.52 -17.21
N GLY A 439 66.52 -11.41 -16.56
CA GLY A 439 65.73 -10.36 -17.20
C GLY A 439 64.96 -9.47 -16.24
N PHE A 440 64.69 -8.24 -16.65
CA PHE A 440 63.74 -7.38 -15.93
C PHE A 440 62.33 -7.91 -16.21
N VAL A 441 61.66 -8.38 -15.16
CA VAL A 441 60.27 -8.83 -15.27
C VAL A 441 59.40 -7.61 -14.99
N PRO A 442 58.69 -7.06 -15.99
CA PRO A 442 57.91 -5.85 -15.79
C PRO A 442 56.68 -6.09 -14.88
N GLN A 443 56.25 -7.36 -14.73
CA GLN A 443 55.04 -7.79 -14.03
C GLN A 443 55.25 -9.10 -13.30
N ILE A 444 55.07 -9.10 -11.97
CA ILE A 444 54.85 -10.34 -11.23
C ILE A 444 53.36 -10.61 -11.26
N GLY A 445 52.96 -11.75 -11.82
CA GLY A 445 51.56 -12.17 -11.94
C GLY A 445 51.12 -13.03 -10.76
N PHE A 446 49.81 -13.13 -10.61
CA PHE A 446 49.06 -14.16 -9.89
C PHE A 446 48.05 -14.75 -10.94
N ALA A 447 47.32 -15.88 -10.74
CA ALA A 447 46.60 -16.61 -11.83
C ALA A 447 45.04 -16.48 -11.94
N PHE A 448 44.57 -15.76 -12.98
CA PHE A 448 43.18 -15.53 -13.42
C PHE A 448 43.12 -15.72 -14.95
N ASN A 449 42.11 -16.44 -15.44
CA ASN A 449 41.87 -16.61 -16.88
C ASN A 449 41.14 -15.39 -17.47
N PHE A 450 41.89 -14.48 -18.09
CA PHE A 450 41.34 -13.49 -19.02
C PHE A 450 41.08 -14.12 -20.39
N ALA A 451 40.06 -13.63 -21.11
CA ALA A 451 39.93 -13.90 -22.53
C ALA A 451 41.20 -13.39 -23.24
N ILE A 452 41.88 -14.29 -23.93
CA ILE A 452 43.08 -14.02 -24.73
C ILE A 452 42.78 -12.96 -25.82
N SER A 453 43.09 -11.71 -25.51
CA SER A 453 43.25 -10.64 -26.49
C SER A 453 44.66 -10.08 -26.31
N THR A 454 45.46 -10.20 -27.36
CA THR A 454 46.85 -9.77 -27.44
C THR A 454 46.94 -8.25 -27.38
N ASP A 455 47.22 -7.68 -26.20
CA ASP A 455 48.06 -6.49 -25.95
C ASP A 455 47.71 -5.87 -24.57
N LEU A 456 48.72 -5.78 -23.69
CA LEU A 456 48.57 -5.57 -22.23
C LEU A 456 48.76 -4.10 -21.78
N VAL A 457 47.73 -3.49 -21.18
CA VAL A 457 47.84 -2.37 -20.20
C VAL A 457 46.90 -2.63 -19.00
N ARG A 458 47.35 -2.27 -17.79
CA ARG A 458 46.95 -2.84 -16.48
C ARG A 458 45.75 -2.13 -15.80
N THR A 459 44.84 -2.90 -15.20
CA THR A 459 43.98 -2.49 -14.08
C THR A 459 44.67 -2.85 -12.75
N SER A 460 44.63 -1.96 -11.75
CA SER A 460 45.05 -2.26 -10.37
C SER A 460 43.85 -2.82 -9.60
N LEU A 461 43.69 -4.14 -9.66
CA LEU A 461 42.63 -4.86 -8.96
C LEU A 461 43.09 -5.15 -7.53
N ASN A 462 42.34 -4.73 -6.50
CA ASN A 462 42.55 -5.14 -5.11
C ASN A 462 41.44 -6.12 -4.74
N PHE A 463 41.72 -7.41 -4.75
CA PHE A 463 40.87 -8.42 -4.13
C PHE A 463 41.63 -8.87 -2.88
N ILE A 464 40.89 -9.06 -1.80
CA ILE A 464 41.41 -9.75 -0.64
C ILE A 464 40.96 -11.19 -0.83
N HIS A 465 41.82 -12.03 -1.43
CA HIS A 465 41.48 -13.44 -1.68
C HIS A 465 42.11 -14.37 -0.65
N TYR A 466 41.26 -15.17 0.01
CA TYR A 466 41.63 -16.20 0.99
C TYR A 466 41.06 -17.55 0.55
N SER A 467 41.61 -18.13 -0.52
CA SER A 467 41.27 -19.48 -0.94
C SER A 467 42.55 -20.29 -1.21
N SER A 468 43.04 -21.01 -0.20
CA SER A 468 43.84 -22.20 -0.47
C SER A 468 43.60 -23.24 0.62
N ILE A 469 43.61 -24.50 0.21
CA ILE A 469 43.30 -25.69 0.99
C ILE A 469 44.55 -26.08 1.83
N MET A 470 45.27 -25.09 2.36
CA MET A 470 46.44 -25.27 3.22
C MET A 470 46.19 -24.46 4.49
N ALA A 471 46.41 -25.09 5.66
CA ALA A 471 46.02 -24.60 6.98
C ALA A 471 46.45 -23.14 7.24
N HIS A 472 45.59 -22.18 6.91
CA HIS A 472 45.71 -20.82 7.41
C HIS A 472 45.11 -20.82 8.80
N SER A 473 45.99 -20.72 9.77
CA SER A 473 45.60 -20.66 11.16
C SER A 473 44.66 -19.49 11.41
N ILE A 474 43.58 -19.78 12.12
CA ILE A 474 42.76 -18.77 12.76
C ILE A 474 43.69 -17.95 13.64
N ILE A 475 43.66 -16.63 13.53
CA ILE A 475 44.59 -15.75 14.28
C ILE A 475 43.83 -14.83 15.23
N ASN A 476 44.47 -14.46 16.33
CA ASN A 476 43.96 -13.43 17.22
C ASN A 476 44.70 -12.09 17.05
N GLN A 477 44.28 -11.07 17.80
CA GLN A 477 44.86 -9.71 17.83
C GLN A 477 46.36 -9.61 18.11
N ALA A 478 46.96 -10.65 18.67
CA ALA A 478 48.39 -10.74 18.89
C ALA A 478 49.12 -11.48 17.74
N ASN A 479 48.44 -11.72 16.62
CA ASN A 479 48.89 -12.54 15.50
C ASN A 479 49.27 -13.99 15.90
N VAL A 480 48.69 -14.50 17.00
CA VAL A 480 48.90 -15.89 17.42
C VAL A 480 48.03 -16.80 16.57
N SER A 481 48.67 -17.83 16.02
CA SER A 481 48.12 -18.84 15.12
C SER A 481 47.46 -19.99 15.89
N PHE A 482 46.23 -20.35 15.53
CA PHE A 482 45.48 -21.45 16.13
C PHE A 482 45.01 -22.48 15.08
N PRO A 483 44.97 -23.77 15.44
CA PRO A 483 44.60 -24.85 14.52
C PRO A 483 43.10 -24.93 14.23
N ASN A 484 42.25 -24.40 15.10
CA ASN A 484 40.79 -24.39 14.96
C ASN A 484 40.16 -23.30 15.83
N LEU A 485 38.87 -23.04 15.63
CA LEU A 485 38.16 -21.92 16.27
C LEU A 485 38.10 -22.09 17.80
N ASN A 486 37.91 -23.31 18.30
CA ASN A 486 37.88 -23.58 19.74
C ASN A 486 39.21 -23.25 20.40
N ALA A 487 40.34 -23.60 19.77
CA ALA A 487 41.66 -23.24 20.25
C ALA A 487 41.88 -21.72 20.22
N ALA A 488 41.37 -21.03 19.19
CA ALA A 488 41.43 -19.57 19.10
C ALA A 488 40.61 -18.88 20.19
N ILE A 489 39.39 -19.36 20.47
CA ILE A 489 38.54 -18.85 21.56
C ILE A 489 39.23 -19.03 22.92
N ALA A 490 39.80 -20.23 23.16
CA ALA A 490 40.52 -20.52 24.39
C ALA A 490 41.75 -19.61 24.55
N GLY A 491 42.55 -19.44 23.49
CA GLY A 491 43.81 -18.70 23.49
C GLY A 491 43.70 -17.18 23.28
N THR A 492 42.50 -16.65 23.09
CA THR A 492 42.26 -15.20 22.96
C THR A 492 41.80 -14.60 24.28
N THR A 493 42.34 -13.43 24.62
CA THR A 493 41.95 -12.69 25.84
C THR A 493 40.55 -12.11 25.71
N ASN A 494 39.89 -11.88 26.86
CA ASN A 494 38.58 -11.22 26.90
C ASN A 494 38.64 -9.83 26.22
N GLY A 495 37.68 -9.55 25.35
CA GLY A 495 37.64 -8.37 24.48
C GLY A 495 38.47 -8.49 23.19
N GLY A 496 39.10 -9.65 22.94
CA GLY A 496 39.98 -9.85 21.80
C GLY A 496 39.25 -10.10 20.48
N THR A 497 39.95 -9.87 19.37
CA THR A 497 39.47 -10.19 18.02
C THR A 497 40.10 -11.48 17.49
N ILE A 498 39.30 -12.30 16.83
CA ILE A 498 39.71 -13.50 16.09
C ILE A 498 39.36 -13.29 14.61
N TRP A 499 40.36 -13.35 13.75
CA TRP A 499 40.21 -13.30 12.30
C TRP A 499 40.35 -14.69 11.68
N ASN A 500 39.95 -14.78 10.41
CA ASN A 500 40.03 -15.98 9.59
C ASN A 500 39.16 -17.11 10.14
N VAL A 501 38.01 -16.78 10.73
CA VAL A 501 37.03 -17.81 11.12
C VAL A 501 36.64 -18.62 9.87
N PRO A 502 36.66 -19.97 9.90
CA PRO A 502 36.48 -20.78 8.69
C PRO A 502 35.12 -20.54 8.01
N PHE A 503 35.11 -20.63 6.68
CA PHE A 503 33.87 -20.70 5.90
C PHE A 503 33.31 -22.12 5.87
N GLY A 504 32.03 -22.25 5.50
CA GLY A 504 31.31 -23.51 5.56
C GLY A 504 30.80 -23.81 6.97
N THR A 505 30.26 -25.01 7.15
CA THR A 505 29.69 -25.41 8.44
C THR A 505 30.77 -25.80 9.45
N ILE A 506 30.89 -25.02 10.52
CA ILE A 506 31.62 -25.39 11.72
C ILE A 506 30.73 -26.37 12.49
N SER A 507 31.09 -27.65 12.40
CA SER A 507 30.33 -28.75 13.02
C SER A 507 30.41 -28.71 14.55
N GLY A 508 29.34 -29.20 15.19
CA GLY A 508 29.20 -29.28 16.63
C GLY A 508 28.69 -27.99 17.27
N THR A 509 29.01 -27.79 18.55
CA THR A 509 28.63 -26.59 19.31
C THR A 509 29.84 -25.70 19.51
N THR A 510 29.82 -24.51 18.90
CA THR A 510 30.78 -23.44 19.16
C THR A 510 30.32 -22.68 20.41
N VAL A 511 31.15 -22.70 21.45
CA VAL A 511 30.88 -22.00 22.72
C VAL A 511 31.76 -20.76 22.83
N ILE A 512 31.14 -19.59 22.95
CA ILE A 512 31.79 -18.31 23.26
C ILE A 512 31.58 -18.03 24.74
N ASP A 513 32.64 -18.15 25.54
CA ASP A 513 32.62 -18.04 27.01
C ASP A 513 33.25 -16.75 27.55
N LYS A 514 33.70 -15.87 26.66
CA LYS A 514 34.29 -14.57 26.94
C LYS A 514 33.95 -13.57 25.82
N ASN A 515 34.05 -12.27 26.08
CA ASN A 515 33.75 -11.27 25.07
C ASN A 515 34.74 -11.38 23.91
N LEU A 516 34.25 -11.56 22.69
CA LEU A 516 35.09 -11.74 21.51
C LEU A 516 34.48 -11.06 20.29
N LYS A 517 35.34 -10.55 19.41
CA LYS A 517 34.96 -10.18 18.04
C LYS A 517 35.40 -11.28 17.09
N LEU A 518 34.47 -11.83 16.31
CA LEU A 518 34.77 -12.82 15.29
C LEU A 518 34.65 -12.18 13.90
N ILE A 519 35.63 -12.46 13.04
CA ILE A 519 35.69 -11.95 11.66
C ILE A 519 36.02 -13.13 10.75
N SER A 520 35.10 -13.44 9.83
CA SER A 520 35.34 -14.40 8.76
C SER A 520 35.97 -13.69 7.56
N PRO A 521 36.81 -14.38 6.77
CA PRO A 521 37.27 -13.87 5.49
C PRO A 521 36.06 -13.84 4.56
N GLY A 522 35.68 -12.63 4.15
CA GLY A 522 34.41 -12.28 3.53
C GLY A 522 33.77 -13.30 2.58
N SER A 523 32.48 -13.57 2.81
CA SER A 523 31.69 -14.47 1.97
C SER A 523 30.27 -13.97 1.77
N GLY A 524 29.79 -14.01 0.53
CA GLY A 524 28.55 -13.39 0.10
C GLY A 524 27.29 -13.83 0.83
N PHE A 525 26.35 -12.89 0.85
CA PHE A 525 25.10 -12.79 1.61
C PHE A 525 24.17 -14.03 1.64
N LEU A 526 24.30 -15.03 0.74
CA LEU A 526 23.20 -15.96 0.47
C LEU A 526 23.52 -17.44 0.16
N TYR A 527 24.68 -18.02 0.53
CA TYR A 527 24.87 -19.48 0.38
C TYR A 527 25.72 -20.17 1.47
N PRO A 528 25.27 -21.34 2.01
CA PRO A 528 25.91 -22.04 3.14
C PRO A 528 27.35 -22.56 2.90
N GLY A 529 27.78 -22.70 1.64
CA GLY A 529 29.08 -23.28 1.29
C GLY A 529 30.25 -22.30 1.36
N SER A 530 29.97 -21.00 1.38
CA SER A 530 30.98 -19.93 1.53
C SER A 530 30.80 -19.16 2.83
N LEU A 531 29.64 -19.22 3.47
CA LEU A 531 29.33 -18.52 4.70
C LEU A 531 29.91 -19.24 5.92
N THR A 532 30.50 -18.51 6.87
CA THR A 532 30.77 -19.08 8.20
C THR A 532 29.44 -19.43 8.85
N SER A 533 29.17 -20.73 8.87
CA SER A 533 27.91 -21.28 9.35
C SER A 533 28.20 -22.09 10.60
N PHE A 534 27.59 -21.75 11.72
CA PHE A 534 27.68 -22.53 12.94
C PHE A 534 26.58 -23.59 12.93
N GLU A 535 26.92 -24.85 13.12
CA GLU A 535 25.90 -25.87 13.37
C GLU A 535 25.15 -25.53 14.66
N ASN A 536 25.86 -25.31 15.76
CA ASN A 536 25.27 -24.70 16.95
C ASN A 536 26.20 -23.59 17.48
N LEU A 537 25.62 -22.49 17.91
CA LEU A 537 26.33 -21.34 18.48
C LEU A 537 25.75 -21.04 19.87
N SER A 538 26.57 -21.16 20.91
CA SER A 538 26.18 -20.88 22.29
C SER A 538 27.08 -19.79 22.87
N ILE A 539 26.48 -18.72 23.38
CA ILE A 539 27.20 -17.63 24.03
C ILE A 539 26.95 -17.73 25.53
N SER A 540 27.96 -18.09 26.31
CA SER A 540 27.86 -18.37 27.75
C SER A 540 28.38 -17.18 28.56
N SER A 541 27.47 -16.38 29.13
CA SER A 541 27.81 -15.19 29.95
C SER A 541 28.79 -14.22 29.27
N ALA A 542 28.74 -14.15 27.94
CA ALA A 542 29.68 -13.40 27.10
C ALA A 542 28.97 -12.57 26.03
N THR A 543 29.74 -11.72 25.35
CA THR A 543 29.31 -10.97 24.17
C THR A 543 30.07 -11.43 22.93
N LEU A 544 29.35 -11.83 21.89
CA LEU A 544 29.92 -12.04 20.55
C LEU A 544 29.68 -10.79 19.70
N THR A 545 30.74 -10.13 19.24
CA THR A 545 30.65 -9.08 18.23
C THR A 545 30.92 -9.67 16.85
N MET A 546 29.95 -9.58 15.96
CA MET A 546 30.08 -9.96 14.57
C MET A 546 30.81 -8.85 13.81
N GLY A 547 31.97 -9.16 13.23
CA GLY A 547 32.61 -8.28 12.24
C GLY A 547 32.44 -8.77 10.80
N SER A 548 31.59 -9.78 10.60
CA SER A 548 31.25 -10.39 9.31
C SER A 548 29.84 -11.00 9.38
N ASP A 549 29.30 -11.41 8.25
CA ASP A 549 28.02 -12.14 8.19
C ASP A 549 28.19 -13.57 8.75
N PHE A 550 27.25 -14.04 9.57
CA PHE A 550 27.24 -15.40 10.13
C PHE A 550 25.89 -16.08 9.94
N GLU A 551 25.91 -17.38 9.70
CA GLU A 551 24.72 -18.24 9.75
C GLU A 551 24.76 -19.17 10.96
N VAL A 552 23.58 -19.47 11.52
CA VAL A 552 23.38 -20.57 12.44
C VAL A 552 22.35 -21.55 11.86
N THR A 553 22.79 -22.77 11.57
CA THR A 553 21.97 -23.78 10.87
C THR A 553 21.20 -24.69 11.84
N GLY A 554 21.70 -24.89 13.06
CA GLY A 554 21.04 -25.56 14.19
C GLY A 554 20.65 -24.56 15.28
N ASN A 555 21.09 -24.75 16.53
CA ASN A 555 20.65 -23.91 17.65
C ASN A 555 21.58 -22.70 17.89
N CYS A 556 21.00 -21.50 17.89
CA CYS A 556 21.61 -20.28 18.40
C CYS A 556 21.11 -20.03 19.83
N THR A 557 21.99 -20.05 20.82
CA THR A 557 21.69 -19.74 22.23
C THR A 557 22.42 -18.45 22.62
N PRO A 558 21.82 -17.27 22.38
CA PRO A 558 22.45 -16.00 22.68
C PRO A 558 22.49 -15.72 24.19
N ASN A 559 23.58 -15.10 24.65
CA ASN A 559 23.59 -14.25 25.85
C ASN A 559 23.59 -12.80 25.37
N ARG A 560 24.62 -12.39 24.62
CA ARG A 560 24.63 -11.16 23.81
C ARG A 560 25.34 -11.39 22.47
N ILE A 561 24.69 -11.07 21.36
CA ILE A 561 25.29 -11.04 20.01
C ILE A 561 25.13 -9.62 19.46
N ILE A 562 26.24 -8.94 19.17
CA ILE A 562 26.24 -7.63 18.50
C ILE A 562 26.43 -7.87 17.00
N ILE A 563 25.42 -7.54 16.20
CA ILE A 563 25.51 -7.54 14.75
C ILE A 563 26.20 -6.23 14.35
N GLY A 564 27.51 -6.27 14.07
CA GLY A 564 28.26 -5.08 13.69
C GLY A 564 27.68 -4.41 12.44
N ASN A 565 27.94 -3.12 12.26
CA ASN A 565 27.46 -2.35 11.10
C ASN A 565 27.75 -3.07 9.77
N GLU A 566 26.77 -3.05 8.88
CA GLU A 566 26.79 -3.73 7.58
C GLU A 566 27.01 -5.24 7.70
N ASN A 567 26.52 -5.90 8.76
CA ASN A 567 26.55 -7.36 8.86
C ASN A 567 25.15 -7.93 9.02
N THR A 568 25.02 -9.20 8.64
CA THR A 568 23.79 -9.97 8.70
C THR A 568 23.95 -11.17 9.62
N LEU A 569 23.01 -11.35 10.54
CA LEU A 569 22.82 -12.61 11.25
C LEU A 569 21.75 -13.45 10.55
N MET A 570 22.17 -14.58 9.98
CA MET A 570 21.30 -15.53 9.32
C MET A 570 20.95 -16.68 10.27
N ILE A 571 19.68 -17.03 10.33
CA ILE A 571 19.16 -18.10 11.17
C ILE A 571 18.39 -19.06 10.28
N SER A 572 18.99 -20.21 10.01
CA SER A 572 18.34 -21.33 9.31
C SER A 572 17.80 -22.37 10.28
N GLY A 573 18.36 -22.45 11.48
CA GLY A 573 17.89 -23.29 12.59
C GLY A 573 16.98 -22.56 13.58
N ALA A 574 17.15 -22.82 14.87
CA ALA A 574 16.37 -22.21 15.95
C ALA A 574 17.18 -21.17 16.73
N ILE A 575 16.50 -20.14 17.24
CA ILE A 575 17.03 -19.27 18.30
C ILE A 575 16.36 -19.69 19.60
N VAL A 576 17.16 -20.00 20.61
CA VAL A 576 16.67 -20.24 21.97
C VAL A 576 16.40 -18.87 22.61
N PRO A 577 15.15 -18.56 23.02
CA PRO A 577 14.82 -17.29 23.67
C PRO A 577 15.55 -17.11 25.01
N GLY A 578 15.83 -15.86 25.38
CA GLY A 578 16.40 -15.49 26.69
C GLY A 578 17.70 -14.68 26.64
N GLY A 579 18.26 -14.46 25.45
CA GLY A 579 19.44 -13.61 25.23
C GLY A 579 19.12 -12.28 24.54
N ILE A 580 20.17 -11.52 24.24
CA ILE A 580 20.07 -10.24 23.52
C ILE A 580 20.76 -10.35 22.17
N ILE A 581 20.05 -9.94 21.13
CA ILE A 581 20.68 -9.55 19.86
C ILE A 581 20.72 -8.03 19.86
N GLU A 582 21.87 -7.44 19.60
CA GLU A 582 22.05 -5.99 19.48
C GLU A 582 22.31 -5.67 18.02
N GLY A 583 21.35 -4.98 17.40
CA GLY A 583 21.42 -4.54 16.01
C GLY A 583 21.68 -3.04 15.90
N GLY A 584 20.96 -2.41 14.98
CA GLY A 584 21.09 -1.01 14.64
C GLY A 584 20.56 -0.72 13.23
N ASN A 585 20.57 0.55 12.85
CA ASN A 585 20.10 1.02 11.54
C ASN A 585 20.98 0.61 10.34
N ARG A 586 22.01 -0.23 10.56
CA ARG A 586 22.86 -0.83 9.53
C ARG A 586 23.09 -2.33 9.77
N SER A 587 22.30 -2.95 10.63
CA SER A 587 22.46 -4.36 11.01
C SER A 587 21.24 -5.14 10.56
N ASP A 588 21.49 -6.28 9.92
CA ASP A 588 20.43 -7.03 9.23
C ASP A 588 20.23 -8.41 9.86
N MET A 589 19.03 -8.94 9.69
CA MET A 589 18.71 -10.28 10.15
C MET A 589 17.85 -11.02 9.11
N TYR A 590 18.17 -12.29 8.89
CA TYR A 590 17.49 -13.11 7.89
C TYR A 590 17.13 -14.49 8.45
N PHE A 591 15.85 -14.82 8.38
CA PHE A 591 15.34 -16.15 8.72
C PHE A 591 15.05 -16.98 7.47
N SER A 592 15.69 -18.15 7.39
CA SER A 592 15.57 -19.12 6.30
C SER A 592 15.35 -20.54 6.82
N GLY A 593 15.32 -21.53 5.91
CA GLY A 593 15.22 -22.95 6.26
C GLY A 593 13.78 -23.44 6.46
N SER A 594 13.66 -24.72 6.81
CA SER A 594 12.39 -25.45 6.99
C SER A 594 12.12 -25.83 8.46
N ASN A 595 12.94 -25.35 9.40
CA ASN A 595 12.78 -25.62 10.82
C ASN A 595 11.43 -25.09 11.36
N PRO A 596 10.91 -25.63 12.48
CA PRO A 596 9.74 -25.09 13.15
C PRO A 596 9.86 -23.60 13.49
N SER A 597 8.73 -22.97 13.79
CA SER A 597 8.70 -21.57 14.20
C SER A 597 9.56 -21.38 15.46
N THR A 598 10.29 -20.28 15.54
CA THR A 598 11.19 -19.96 16.66
C THR A 598 10.82 -18.62 17.26
N GLY A 599 10.99 -18.47 18.57
CA GLY A 599 10.91 -17.17 19.24
C GLY A 599 12.13 -16.33 18.90
N LEU A 600 11.92 -15.11 18.40
CA LEU A 600 12.95 -14.10 18.25
C LEU A 600 13.12 -13.40 19.60
N THR A 601 14.24 -13.69 20.26
CA THR A 601 14.66 -13.05 21.51
C THR A 601 14.76 -11.53 21.36
N THR A 602 14.90 -10.79 22.46
CA THR A 602 15.06 -9.33 22.44
C THR A 602 16.10 -8.86 21.42
N VAL A 603 15.68 -7.95 20.55
CA VAL A 603 16.57 -7.23 19.62
C VAL A 603 16.72 -5.78 20.07
N GLN A 604 17.81 -5.48 20.78
CA GLN A 604 18.15 -4.12 21.17
C GLN A 604 18.56 -3.29 19.96
N ASN A 605 18.18 -2.00 19.96
CA ASN A 605 18.47 -1.02 18.92
C ASN A 605 17.90 -1.32 17.53
N GLY A 606 16.99 -2.30 17.40
CA GLY A 606 16.29 -2.61 16.15
C GLY A 606 17.19 -3.18 15.04
N LEU A 607 16.66 -3.25 13.82
CA LEU A 607 17.34 -3.73 12.63
C LEU A 607 17.16 -2.77 11.46
N SER A 608 18.16 -2.68 10.58
CA SER A 608 18.02 -2.04 9.29
C SER A 608 17.02 -2.80 8.45
N ASN A 609 17.31 -4.07 8.17
CA ASN A 609 16.48 -4.95 7.39
C ASN A 609 16.15 -6.25 8.17
N LEU A 610 14.88 -6.66 8.13
CA LEU A 610 14.44 -7.99 8.56
C LEU A 610 13.83 -8.72 7.36
N ARG A 611 14.33 -9.91 7.05
CA ARG A 611 13.79 -10.78 6.01
C ARG A 611 13.32 -12.11 6.58
N ILE A 612 12.11 -12.52 6.18
CA ILE A 612 11.49 -13.79 6.57
C ILE A 612 11.22 -14.64 5.33
N ASN A 613 11.93 -15.75 5.19
CA ASN A 613 11.76 -16.75 4.13
C ASN A 613 11.76 -18.17 4.74
N ARG A 614 10.87 -18.39 5.71
CA ARG A 614 10.71 -19.63 6.45
C ARG A 614 9.23 -19.89 6.62
N GLY A 615 8.67 -20.94 6.00
CA GLY A 615 7.23 -21.18 5.98
C GLY A 615 6.56 -21.30 7.36
N SER A 616 7.29 -21.75 8.38
CA SER A 616 6.82 -21.79 9.78
C SER A 616 6.84 -20.44 10.49
N GLY A 617 7.45 -19.42 9.89
CA GLY A 617 7.56 -18.06 10.44
C GLY A 617 8.45 -17.95 11.68
N ILE A 618 8.27 -16.86 12.41
CA ILE A 618 8.86 -16.58 13.72
C ILE A 618 7.79 -16.02 14.66
N THR A 619 8.03 -16.02 15.97
CA THR A 619 7.22 -15.27 16.95
C THR A 619 8.11 -14.27 17.67
N LEU A 620 7.63 -13.06 17.92
CA LEU A 620 8.35 -12.05 18.69
C LEU A 620 8.28 -12.38 20.19
N GLU A 621 9.40 -12.23 20.89
CA GLU A 621 9.48 -12.30 22.36
C GLU A 621 9.69 -10.92 23.01
N ASP A 622 9.85 -9.87 22.19
CA ASP A 622 9.96 -8.46 22.59
C ASP A 622 9.54 -7.54 21.44
N ASN A 623 9.36 -6.25 21.71
CA ASN A 623 9.10 -5.24 20.68
C ASN A 623 10.27 -5.17 19.69
N LEU A 624 9.96 -4.99 18.41
CA LEU A 624 10.97 -4.93 17.35
C LEU A 624 10.82 -3.66 16.51
N LEU A 625 11.92 -2.95 16.28
CA LEU A 625 12.00 -1.77 15.41
C LEU A 625 12.76 -2.09 14.12
N ILE A 626 12.20 -1.67 12.99
CA ILE A 626 12.80 -1.81 11.66
C ILE A 626 12.99 -0.43 11.01
N TYR A 627 14.21 -0.11 10.59
CA TYR A 627 14.56 1.21 10.04
C TYR A 627 14.35 1.33 8.53
N ASN A 628 14.57 0.26 7.75
CA ASN A 628 14.62 0.36 6.28
C ASN A 628 13.70 -0.65 5.58
N LEU A 629 13.85 -1.96 5.82
CA LEU A 629 13.07 -2.97 5.10
C LEU A 629 12.53 -4.07 6.01
N LEU A 630 11.21 -4.28 5.96
CA LEU A 630 10.56 -5.51 6.37
C LEU A 630 10.19 -6.34 5.14
N PHE A 631 10.90 -7.43 4.88
CA PHE A 631 10.66 -8.32 3.74
C PHE A 631 9.97 -9.62 4.19
N LEU A 632 8.67 -9.68 3.92
CA LEU A 632 7.77 -10.80 4.17
C LEU A 632 7.73 -11.71 2.91
N GLN A 633 8.70 -12.63 2.79
CA GLN A 633 8.80 -13.50 1.61
C GLN A 633 7.99 -14.80 1.77
N ASN A 634 8.13 -15.48 2.91
CA ASN A 634 7.44 -16.75 3.19
C ASN A 634 7.39 -17.00 4.69
N GLY A 635 6.20 -17.24 5.24
CA GLY A 635 5.94 -17.42 6.67
C GLY A 635 5.63 -16.12 7.40
N ASN A 636 5.04 -16.26 8.60
CA ASN A 636 4.47 -15.14 9.34
C ASN A 636 5.39 -14.66 10.45
N ILE A 637 5.26 -13.38 10.83
CA ILE A 637 5.81 -12.85 12.08
C ILE A 637 4.66 -12.82 13.09
N GLY A 638 4.63 -13.77 14.01
CA GLY A 638 3.72 -13.76 15.16
C GLY A 638 4.08 -12.61 16.09
N ALA A 639 3.24 -11.58 16.14
CA ALA A 639 3.44 -10.44 17.03
C ALA A 639 3.25 -10.84 18.50
N GLY A 640 2.38 -11.81 18.79
CA GLY A 640 2.05 -12.19 20.16
C GLY A 640 1.56 -10.98 20.94
N ASN A 641 2.28 -10.63 22.01
CA ASN A 641 1.98 -9.47 22.85
C ASN A 641 2.87 -8.25 22.55
N PHE A 642 3.67 -8.30 21.49
CA PHE A 642 4.72 -7.33 21.20
C PHE A 642 4.48 -6.60 19.89
N ASP A 643 4.94 -5.35 19.84
CA ASP A 643 4.75 -4.50 18.68
C ASP A 643 5.90 -4.67 17.69
N LEU A 644 5.53 -4.88 16.42
CA LEU A 644 6.44 -4.69 15.31
C LEU A 644 6.30 -3.25 14.82
N THR A 645 7.36 -2.47 14.92
CA THR A 645 7.41 -1.06 14.53
C THR A 645 8.29 -0.86 13.31
N ILE A 646 7.82 -0.07 12.35
CA ILE A 646 8.60 0.39 11.20
C ILE A 646 8.72 1.92 11.22
N GLU A 647 9.90 2.44 10.86
CA GLU A 647 10.15 3.88 10.76
C GLU A 647 9.44 4.55 9.56
N PRO A 648 9.29 5.89 9.54
CA PRO A 648 8.54 6.63 8.51
C PRO A 648 8.91 6.30 7.05
N GLU A 649 10.20 6.06 6.81
CA GLU A 649 10.78 5.78 5.49
C GLU A 649 10.98 4.28 5.26
N ALA A 650 10.67 3.44 6.25
CA ALA A 650 10.78 2.00 6.13
C ALA A 650 9.70 1.46 5.18
N THR A 651 10.15 0.51 4.36
CA THR A 651 9.33 -0.20 3.39
C THR A 651 8.91 -1.55 3.93
N VAL A 652 7.67 -1.94 3.65
CA VAL A 652 7.19 -3.31 3.83
C VAL A 652 7.00 -3.94 2.46
N PHE A 653 7.80 -4.96 2.14
CA PHE A 653 7.70 -5.69 0.89
C PHE A 653 7.09 -7.08 1.13
N ASN A 654 5.92 -7.30 0.57
CA ASN A 654 5.18 -8.56 0.68
C ASN A 654 4.76 -9.08 -0.70
N PRO A 655 5.66 -9.76 -1.45
CA PRO A 655 5.35 -10.27 -2.78
C PRO A 655 4.43 -11.49 -2.78
N PHE A 656 4.21 -12.15 -1.63
CA PHE A 656 3.37 -13.35 -1.51
C PHE A 656 2.35 -13.22 -0.36
N PRO A 657 1.33 -12.36 -0.52
CA PRO A 657 0.51 -11.91 0.61
C PRO A 657 -0.29 -13.02 1.32
N ALA A 658 -0.64 -14.11 0.62
CA ALA A 658 -1.37 -15.22 1.20
C ALA A 658 -0.56 -16.06 2.21
N SER A 659 0.77 -16.06 2.09
CA SER A 659 1.67 -16.96 2.84
C SER A 659 2.66 -16.24 3.75
N SER A 660 2.63 -14.90 3.80
CA SER A 660 3.52 -14.11 4.65
C SER A 660 2.86 -12.82 5.09
N TYR A 661 2.69 -12.67 6.40
CA TYR A 661 2.11 -11.48 7.03
C TYR A 661 2.53 -11.35 8.49
N VAL A 662 2.28 -10.19 9.08
CA VAL A 662 2.41 -9.96 10.52
C VAL A 662 1.15 -10.52 11.20
N ALA A 663 1.29 -11.63 11.91
CA ALA A 663 0.19 -12.30 12.58
C ALA A 663 -0.09 -11.62 13.93
N THR A 664 -1.22 -10.91 14.04
CA THR A 664 -1.62 -10.21 15.26
C THR A 664 -2.50 -11.11 16.13
N ASN A 665 -1.88 -12.13 16.72
CA ASN A 665 -2.50 -13.23 17.47
C ASN A 665 -2.61 -13.00 18.99
N GLY A 666 -2.24 -11.82 19.49
CA GLY A 666 -2.33 -11.43 20.90
C GLY A 666 -2.59 -9.93 21.07
N SER A 667 -1.96 -9.30 22.06
CA SER A 667 -2.09 -7.85 22.27
C SER A 667 -1.24 -6.98 21.33
N GLY A 668 -0.21 -7.55 20.71
CA GLY A 668 0.74 -6.84 19.86
C GLY A 668 0.11 -6.28 18.57
N VAL A 669 0.63 -5.14 18.11
CA VAL A 669 0.18 -4.46 16.90
C VAL A 669 1.30 -4.32 15.86
N PHE A 670 0.91 -4.13 14.59
CA PHE A 670 1.83 -3.58 13.61
C PHE A 670 1.73 -2.04 13.66
N ARG A 671 2.82 -1.38 14.06
CA ARG A 671 2.97 0.07 14.13
C ARG A 671 3.78 0.62 12.97
N ARG A 672 3.27 1.69 12.34
CA ARG A 672 4.03 2.54 11.41
C ARG A 672 4.22 3.91 12.04
N ASN A 673 5.47 4.28 12.31
CA ASN A 673 5.83 5.66 12.66
C ASN A 673 5.67 6.53 11.40
N LEU A 674 5.26 7.79 11.59
CA LEU A 674 4.99 8.73 10.52
C LEU A 674 5.82 10.00 10.66
N SER A 675 6.20 10.57 9.52
CA SER A 675 6.84 11.88 9.38
C SER A 675 6.27 12.60 8.17
N LEU A 676 6.66 13.86 7.94
CA LEU A 676 6.31 14.58 6.71
C LEU A 676 6.91 13.95 5.43
N SER A 677 7.90 13.06 5.56
CA SER A 677 8.46 12.29 4.43
C SER A 677 7.72 10.97 4.19
N SER A 678 6.78 10.58 5.05
CA SER A 678 5.99 9.36 4.87
C SER A 678 5.07 9.44 3.65
N PRO A 679 4.87 8.33 2.91
CA PRO A 679 3.86 8.26 1.86
C PRO A 679 2.46 8.43 2.47
N THR A 680 1.57 9.15 1.76
CA THR A 680 0.20 9.35 2.24
C THR A 680 -0.68 8.11 2.10
N TYR A 681 -0.23 7.12 1.32
CA TYR A 681 -0.84 5.81 1.19
C TYR A 681 0.11 4.72 1.70
N PHE A 682 -0.37 3.84 2.56
CA PHE A 682 0.36 2.64 2.99
C PHE A 682 -0.59 1.52 3.42
N SER A 683 -0.06 0.30 3.44
CA SER A 683 -0.80 -0.90 3.86
C SER A 683 -0.15 -1.57 5.07
N PHE A 684 -0.98 -2.21 5.87
CA PHE A 684 -0.57 -3.10 6.95
C PHE A 684 -0.79 -4.55 6.47
N PRO A 685 0.27 -5.28 6.07
CA PRO A 685 0.15 -6.69 5.75
C PRO A 685 0.02 -7.54 7.02
N ILE A 686 -1.16 -7.48 7.63
CA ILE A 686 -1.50 -8.19 8.86
C ILE A 686 -2.47 -9.35 8.61
N GLY A 687 -2.56 -10.26 9.57
CA GLY A 687 -3.48 -11.39 9.52
C GLY A 687 -3.70 -12.04 10.88
N ASN A 688 -4.76 -12.84 10.98
CA ASN A 688 -5.06 -13.69 12.12
C ASN A 688 -5.89 -14.86 11.59
N ALA A 689 -5.37 -16.09 11.68
CA ALA A 689 -5.91 -17.25 10.97
C ALA A 689 -6.13 -17.01 9.46
N GLY A 690 -5.22 -16.27 8.82
CA GLY A 690 -5.26 -15.90 7.40
C GLY A 690 -4.94 -14.42 7.17
N TYR A 691 -4.52 -14.11 5.95
CA TYR A 691 -4.13 -12.76 5.54
C TYR A 691 -5.36 -11.85 5.40
N SER A 692 -5.40 -10.76 6.16
CA SER A 692 -6.55 -9.84 6.18
C SER A 692 -6.05 -8.40 6.37
N PRO A 693 -5.38 -7.85 5.36
CA PRO A 693 -4.72 -6.55 5.47
C PRO A 693 -5.74 -5.42 5.59
N ASN A 694 -5.26 -4.28 6.05
CA ASN A 694 -5.94 -3.02 5.84
C ASN A 694 -4.98 -2.00 5.22
N SER A 695 -5.53 -1.01 4.53
CA SER A 695 -4.76 0.12 4.02
C SER A 695 -5.38 1.45 4.42
N VAL A 696 -4.50 2.45 4.52
CA VAL A 696 -4.83 3.82 4.91
C VAL A 696 -4.33 4.74 3.81
N MET A 697 -5.22 5.61 3.33
CA MET A 697 -4.89 6.74 2.47
C MET A 697 -5.26 8.04 3.18
N PHE A 698 -4.28 8.81 3.62
CA PHE A 698 -4.47 10.16 4.09
C PHE A 698 -4.69 11.11 2.90
N LYS A 699 -5.84 11.78 2.87
CA LYS A 699 -6.13 12.90 1.96
C LYS A 699 -5.57 14.21 2.50
N SER A 700 -5.59 14.35 3.82
CA SER A 700 -4.90 15.39 4.57
C SER A 700 -4.55 14.86 5.95
N TRP A 701 -3.52 15.44 6.55
CA TRP A 701 -3.07 15.12 7.91
C TRP A 701 -2.35 16.31 8.54
N SER A 702 -2.22 16.28 9.86
CA SER A 702 -1.30 17.12 10.62
C SER A 702 -0.50 16.20 11.54
N LEU A 703 0.82 16.20 11.42
CA LEU A 703 1.69 15.29 12.17
C LEU A 703 2.44 16.06 13.25
N SER A 704 2.40 15.56 14.48
CA SER A 704 3.25 16.02 15.58
C SER A 704 4.36 15.01 15.88
N ALA A 705 5.35 15.39 16.69
CA ALA A 705 6.46 14.49 17.03
C ALA A 705 5.96 13.15 17.60
N GLY A 706 6.51 12.04 17.12
CA GLY A 706 6.07 10.70 17.50
C GLY A 706 4.75 10.24 16.87
N ALA A 707 4.30 10.89 15.79
CA ALA A 707 3.14 10.46 15.01
C ALA A 707 3.24 9.01 14.58
N ASN A 708 2.17 8.24 14.74
CA ASN A 708 2.10 6.86 14.27
C ASN A 708 0.67 6.39 14.04
N VAL A 709 0.54 5.32 13.26
CA VAL A 709 -0.68 4.54 13.11
C VAL A 709 -0.38 3.08 13.44
N THR A 710 -1.27 2.45 14.18
CA THR A 710 -1.20 1.04 14.54
C THR A 710 -2.38 0.28 13.96
N SER A 711 -2.16 -0.97 13.62
CA SER A 711 -3.21 -1.86 13.17
C SER A 711 -3.03 -3.27 13.71
N LYS A 712 -4.15 -3.89 14.10
CA LYS A 712 -4.25 -5.34 14.32
C LYS A 712 -5.59 -5.86 13.81
N VAL A 713 -5.62 -7.16 13.53
CA VAL A 713 -6.82 -7.87 13.09
C VAL A 713 -7.15 -9.01 14.05
N VAL A 714 -8.44 -9.18 14.33
CA VAL A 714 -8.96 -10.19 15.24
C VAL A 714 -9.93 -11.09 14.47
N ALA A 715 -9.64 -12.39 14.46
CA ALA A 715 -10.45 -13.42 13.80
C ALA A 715 -11.64 -13.87 14.67
N SER A 716 -12.51 -12.92 15.01
CA SER A 716 -13.77 -13.20 15.70
C SER A 716 -14.80 -12.13 15.36
N LYS A 717 -16.08 -12.38 15.64
CA LYS A 717 -17.11 -11.36 15.57
C LYS A 717 -16.82 -10.28 16.63
N HIS A 718 -16.87 -9.00 16.25
CA HIS A 718 -16.68 -7.92 17.21
C HIS A 718 -17.73 -7.99 18.34
N PRO A 719 -17.36 -7.86 19.64
CA PRO A 719 -18.30 -8.02 20.76
C PRO A 719 -19.49 -7.05 20.72
N ALA A 720 -19.29 -5.82 20.26
CA ALA A 720 -20.36 -4.83 20.10
C ALA A 720 -21.22 -5.02 18.84
N ASN A 721 -20.89 -5.97 17.96
CA ASN A 721 -21.72 -6.28 16.79
C ASN A 721 -22.88 -7.19 17.22
N THR A 722 -24.10 -6.67 17.24
CA THR A 722 -25.30 -7.38 17.71
C THR A 722 -26.00 -8.20 16.62
N CYS A 723 -25.52 -8.18 15.37
CA CYS A 723 -26.13 -8.91 14.27
C CYS A 723 -26.16 -10.42 14.47
N ALA A 724 -27.34 -11.03 14.43
CA ALA A 724 -27.50 -12.47 14.66
C ALA A 724 -27.29 -13.33 13.40
N VAL A 725 -27.57 -12.79 12.21
CA VAL A 725 -27.63 -13.56 10.95
C VAL A 725 -26.52 -13.14 9.99
N ASP A 726 -26.49 -11.87 9.60
CA ASP A 726 -25.53 -11.35 8.62
C ASP A 726 -24.41 -10.59 9.35
N PHE A 727 -23.18 -11.14 9.40
CA PHE A 727 -22.01 -10.45 9.95
C PHE A 727 -20.66 -11.03 9.52
N LEU A 728 -19.59 -10.28 9.76
CA LEU A 728 -18.22 -10.79 9.65
C LEU A 728 -17.71 -11.33 10.99
N LYS A 729 -17.09 -12.51 10.95
CA LYS A 729 -16.28 -13.11 12.03
C LYS A 729 -14.85 -12.54 12.03
N ARG A 730 -14.72 -11.24 11.74
CA ARG A 730 -13.45 -10.51 11.73
C ARG A 730 -13.66 -9.04 11.99
N TYR A 731 -12.74 -8.44 12.74
CA TYR A 731 -12.65 -6.99 12.87
C TYR A 731 -11.21 -6.51 12.97
N TRP A 732 -10.99 -5.25 12.62
CA TRP A 732 -9.71 -4.56 12.70
C TRP A 732 -9.76 -3.52 13.80
N VAL A 733 -8.66 -3.40 14.53
CA VAL A 733 -8.46 -2.38 15.55
C VAL A 733 -7.37 -1.47 15.02
N VAL A 734 -7.75 -0.27 14.60
CA VAL A 734 -6.84 0.73 14.07
C VAL A 734 -6.81 1.90 15.04
N ARG A 735 -5.61 2.37 15.40
CA ARG A 735 -5.44 3.51 16.31
C ARG A 735 -4.38 4.45 15.77
N GLU A 736 -4.58 5.71 16.05
CA GLU A 736 -3.69 6.81 15.75
C GLU A 736 -3.06 7.42 17.00
N ASN A 737 -1.91 8.04 16.82
CA ASN A 737 -1.29 8.90 17.81
C ASN A 737 -0.66 10.09 17.10
N ASN A 738 -0.92 11.32 17.55
CA ASN A 738 -0.29 12.54 17.04
C ASN A 738 -0.47 12.78 15.51
N THR A 739 -1.57 12.30 14.92
CA THR A 739 -1.89 12.46 13.48
C THR A 739 -3.08 13.39 13.19
N ALA A 740 -3.73 13.95 14.23
CA ALA A 740 -4.95 14.74 14.09
C ALA A 740 -4.67 16.26 13.96
N PRO A 741 -5.53 17.02 13.25
CA PRO A 741 -6.66 16.55 12.46
C PRO A 741 -6.20 15.82 11.17
N PHE A 742 -6.98 14.83 10.72
CA PHE A 742 -6.76 14.17 9.44
C PHE A 742 -8.07 13.88 8.71
N ASN A 743 -7.96 13.62 7.41
CA ASN A 743 -9.01 13.01 6.61
C ASN A 743 -8.42 11.82 5.85
N ALA A 744 -8.99 10.64 6.01
CA ALA A 744 -8.49 9.43 5.38
C ALA A 744 -9.59 8.58 4.73
N ASP A 745 -9.19 7.79 3.74
CA ASP A 745 -9.96 6.62 3.29
C ASP A 745 -9.24 5.35 3.71
N THR A 746 -10.00 4.35 4.11
CA THR A 746 -9.47 3.05 4.53
C THR A 746 -10.14 1.90 3.79
N ARG A 747 -9.40 0.80 3.64
CA ARG A 747 -9.87 -0.47 3.06
C ARG A 747 -9.53 -1.60 4.03
N TYR A 748 -10.47 -2.55 4.18
CA TYR A 748 -10.33 -3.73 5.03
C TYR A 748 -10.69 -4.98 4.24
N ASP A 749 -9.72 -5.87 4.04
CA ASP A 749 -9.85 -7.10 3.24
C ASP A 749 -10.08 -8.32 4.14
N TYR A 750 -11.23 -8.98 4.03
CA TYR A 750 -11.59 -10.19 4.78
C TYR A 750 -11.44 -11.47 3.94
N LEU A 751 -11.49 -12.61 4.60
CA LEU A 751 -11.53 -13.92 3.97
C LEU A 751 -12.99 -14.30 3.69
N ALA A 752 -13.24 -15.03 2.60
CA ALA A 752 -14.57 -15.55 2.29
C ALA A 752 -15.17 -16.38 3.45
N GLY A 753 -14.33 -17.12 4.18
CA GLY A 753 -14.76 -17.91 5.34
C GLY A 753 -15.16 -17.10 6.58
N ASP A 754 -14.90 -15.79 6.61
CA ASP A 754 -15.31 -14.92 7.71
C ASP A 754 -16.79 -14.53 7.64
N VAL A 755 -17.42 -14.68 6.48
CA VAL A 755 -18.82 -14.32 6.25
C VAL A 755 -19.73 -15.30 7.00
N GLU A 756 -20.65 -14.73 7.77
CA GLU A 756 -21.81 -15.42 8.33
C GLU A 756 -23.07 -14.80 7.71
N GLY A 757 -24.00 -15.65 7.25
CA GLY A 757 -25.22 -15.20 6.57
C GLY A 757 -25.04 -14.85 5.10
N THR A 758 -25.81 -13.86 4.64
CA THR A 758 -25.83 -13.41 3.24
C THR A 758 -24.91 -12.21 3.05
N GLU A 759 -23.79 -12.41 2.36
CA GLU A 759 -22.74 -11.39 2.20
C GLU A 759 -23.24 -10.08 1.57
N SER A 760 -24.17 -10.15 0.61
CA SER A 760 -24.71 -8.96 -0.05
C SER A 760 -25.51 -8.04 0.88
N ASN A 761 -25.89 -8.51 2.07
CA ASN A 761 -26.59 -7.72 3.08
C ASN A 761 -25.63 -6.94 3.99
N LEU A 762 -24.34 -7.21 3.89
CA LEU A 762 -23.32 -6.66 4.78
C LEU A 762 -22.93 -5.23 4.41
N VAL A 763 -22.84 -4.37 5.42
CA VAL A 763 -22.29 -3.01 5.31
C VAL A 763 -21.07 -2.88 6.22
N GLY A 764 -19.99 -2.28 5.71
CA GLY A 764 -18.80 -1.98 6.51
C GLY A 764 -19.09 -0.87 7.51
N ALA A 765 -18.63 -1.00 8.74
CA ALA A 765 -18.90 -0.03 9.80
C ALA A 765 -17.68 0.20 10.71
N ARG A 766 -17.59 1.41 11.28
CA ARG A 766 -16.63 1.78 12.34
C ARG A 766 -17.36 1.88 13.68
N TYR A 767 -16.90 1.16 14.67
CA TYR A 767 -17.28 1.34 16.06
C TYR A 767 -16.44 2.45 16.69
N ASP A 768 -17.11 3.47 17.24
CA ASP A 768 -16.47 4.64 17.87
C ASP A 768 -16.22 4.48 19.38
N GLY A 769 -16.46 3.29 19.93
CA GLY A 769 -16.44 3.01 21.36
C GLY A 769 -17.83 2.95 21.99
N SER A 770 -18.85 3.48 21.31
CA SER A 770 -20.24 3.49 21.76
C SER A 770 -21.24 2.97 20.72
N THR A 771 -21.09 3.38 19.47
CA THR A 771 -22.01 3.05 18.38
C THR A 771 -21.26 2.68 17.11
N TRP A 772 -21.94 1.93 16.25
CA TRP A 772 -21.47 1.63 14.90
C TRP A 772 -21.91 2.71 13.93
N ASN A 773 -20.96 3.20 13.14
CA ASN A 773 -21.15 4.14 12.07
C ASN A 773 -20.94 3.39 10.75
N SER A 774 -22.01 3.17 9.99
CA SER A 774 -21.94 2.47 8.69
C SER A 774 -21.36 3.35 7.59
N TYR A 775 -20.66 2.70 6.65
CA TYR A 775 -20.05 3.30 5.47
C TYR A 775 -20.54 2.58 4.21
N THR A 776 -19.63 1.97 3.44
CA THR A 776 -19.98 1.35 2.16
C THR A 776 -20.47 -0.08 2.36
N PRO A 777 -21.41 -0.57 1.54
CA PRO A 777 -21.64 -2.00 1.39
C PRO A 777 -20.33 -2.75 1.13
N VAL A 778 -20.28 -4.02 1.54
CA VAL A 778 -19.13 -4.86 1.22
C VAL A 778 -19.06 -5.16 -0.29
N ASP A 779 -17.87 -5.36 -0.83
CA ASP A 779 -17.67 -5.83 -2.21
C ASP A 779 -17.53 -7.35 -2.20
N VAL A 780 -18.65 -8.02 -2.49
CA VAL A 780 -18.77 -9.48 -2.48
C VAL A 780 -17.75 -10.18 -3.40
N PRO A 781 -17.50 -9.73 -4.65
CA PRO A 781 -16.54 -10.42 -5.51
C PRO A 781 -15.09 -10.40 -5.00
N SER A 782 -14.73 -9.40 -4.20
CA SER A 782 -13.34 -9.15 -3.80
C SER A 782 -13.12 -9.18 -2.28
N ASN A 783 -14.14 -9.51 -1.49
CA ASN A 783 -14.11 -9.65 -0.04
C ASN A 783 -13.46 -8.47 0.72
N TYR A 784 -13.91 -7.24 0.50
CA TYR A 784 -13.47 -6.09 1.30
C TYR A 784 -14.58 -5.06 1.51
N PHE A 785 -14.38 -4.13 2.44
CA PHE A 785 -15.19 -2.90 2.55
C PHE A 785 -14.32 -1.67 2.76
N LYS A 786 -14.92 -0.49 2.64
CA LYS A 786 -14.24 0.79 2.83
C LYS A 786 -14.93 1.66 3.87
N ALA A 787 -14.13 2.41 4.63
CA ALA A 787 -14.60 3.55 5.40
C ALA A 787 -13.92 4.80 4.84
N ASN A 788 -14.71 5.64 4.16
CA ASN A 788 -14.23 6.82 3.45
C ASN A 788 -14.48 8.09 4.26
N ASN A 789 -13.61 9.08 4.08
CA ASN A 789 -13.67 10.39 4.74
C ASN A 789 -13.69 10.30 6.28
N ILE A 790 -12.97 9.34 6.85
CA ILE A 790 -12.84 9.23 8.30
C ILE A 790 -11.89 10.30 8.83
N SER A 791 -12.21 10.85 9.99
CA SER A 791 -11.37 11.80 10.73
C SER A 791 -10.79 11.22 12.02
N GLU A 792 -11.14 9.97 12.31
CA GLU A 792 -10.74 9.20 13.48
C GLU A 792 -10.70 7.72 13.10
N PHE A 793 -9.76 6.97 13.66
CA PHE A 793 -9.80 5.51 13.55
C PHE A 793 -10.64 4.90 14.68
N GLY A 794 -10.67 3.58 14.78
CA GLY A 794 -11.57 2.85 15.66
C GLY A 794 -11.53 1.36 15.35
N ASP A 795 -12.60 0.66 15.71
CA ASP A 795 -12.74 -0.76 15.38
C ASP A 795 -13.63 -0.90 14.14
N PHE A 796 -13.18 -1.68 13.17
CA PHE A 796 -13.86 -1.80 11.88
C PHE A 796 -14.34 -3.24 11.68
N SER A 797 -15.58 -3.42 11.26
CA SER A 797 -16.20 -4.73 11.02
C SER A 797 -17.31 -4.59 9.99
N SER A 798 -18.05 -5.67 9.72
CA SER A 798 -19.28 -5.60 8.95
C SER A 798 -20.42 -6.43 9.56
N GLY A 799 -21.65 -6.08 9.19
CA GLY A 799 -22.91 -6.67 9.65
C GLY A 799 -24.08 -6.25 8.79
N GLY A 800 -25.20 -6.96 8.95
CA GLY A 800 -26.46 -6.64 8.30
C GLY A 800 -26.91 -5.23 8.69
N VAL A 801 -27.35 -4.44 7.70
CA VAL A 801 -27.71 -3.04 7.93
C VAL A 801 -28.73 -2.86 9.06
N ASP A 802 -29.70 -3.77 9.17
CA ASP A 802 -30.77 -3.67 10.19
C ASP A 802 -30.28 -3.83 11.64
N CYS A 803 -29.10 -4.42 11.84
CA CYS A 803 -28.59 -4.77 13.17
C CYS A 803 -27.26 -4.12 13.50
N ILE A 804 -26.38 -3.89 12.51
CA ILE A 804 -25.08 -3.25 12.77
C ILE A 804 -25.24 -1.74 12.87
N SER A 805 -26.20 -1.13 12.14
CA SER A 805 -26.50 0.29 12.25
C SER A 805 -27.76 0.64 11.46
N GLY A 806 -28.81 1.11 12.14
CA GLY A 806 -30.00 1.66 11.50
C GLY A 806 -30.79 2.54 12.45
N THR A 807 -31.28 3.67 11.93
CA THR A 807 -32.26 4.51 12.63
C THR A 807 -33.61 3.82 12.60
N ILE A 808 -34.23 3.56 13.75
CA ILE A 808 -35.63 3.11 13.81
C ILE A 808 -36.55 4.23 14.30
N VAL A 809 -37.74 4.30 13.72
CA VAL A 809 -38.85 5.14 14.16
C VAL A 809 -39.84 4.26 14.89
N ASN A 810 -39.95 4.45 16.21
CA ASN A 810 -40.94 3.81 17.05
C ASN A 810 -41.98 4.85 17.46
N ALA A 811 -43.13 4.86 16.80
CA ALA A 811 -44.14 5.90 16.97
C ALA A 811 -45.55 5.33 17.08
N LYS A 812 -46.41 6.06 17.80
CA LYS A 812 -47.84 5.77 17.91
C LYS A 812 -48.66 7.01 17.57
N MET A 813 -49.72 6.80 16.78
CA MET A 813 -50.62 7.84 16.28
C MET A 813 -52.06 7.32 16.21
N TYR A 814 -53.03 8.21 16.32
CA TYR A 814 -54.41 7.93 15.97
C TYR A 814 -54.88 8.79 14.80
N LEU A 815 -55.69 8.20 13.93
CA LEU A 815 -56.42 8.86 12.87
C LEU A 815 -57.83 9.16 13.38
N GLU A 816 -58.18 10.43 13.54
CA GLU A 816 -59.49 10.84 14.05
C GLU A 816 -60.64 10.18 13.28
N GLY A 817 -60.51 10.10 11.96
CA GLY A 817 -61.48 9.46 11.08
C GLY A 817 -61.80 8.03 11.46
N ALA A 818 -60.77 7.20 11.67
CA ALA A 818 -60.92 5.78 11.98
C ALA A 818 -61.17 5.49 13.47
N TYR A 819 -60.97 6.48 14.35
CA TYR A 819 -61.04 6.29 15.79
C TYR A 819 -62.46 5.91 16.26
N SER A 820 -62.52 4.95 17.17
CA SER A 820 -63.78 4.35 17.66
C SER A 820 -63.93 4.37 19.19
N GLY A 821 -62.99 4.99 19.90
CA GLY A 821 -62.95 5.05 21.36
C GLY A 821 -62.04 4.00 21.99
N GLY A 822 -61.69 4.19 23.27
CA GLY A 822 -60.89 3.24 24.05
C GLY A 822 -59.52 2.91 23.47
N GLY A 823 -58.92 3.83 22.70
CA GLY A 823 -57.62 3.62 22.06
C GLY A 823 -57.63 2.71 20.82
N ASN A 824 -58.80 2.48 20.20
CA ASN A 824 -58.94 1.61 19.03
C ASN A 824 -59.44 2.35 17.78
N MET A 825 -58.96 1.93 16.61
CA MET A 825 -59.38 2.39 15.28
C MET A 825 -60.01 1.26 14.47
N ARG A 826 -60.94 1.62 13.59
CA ARG A 826 -61.60 0.69 12.66
C ARG A 826 -60.64 0.17 11.60
N ILE A 827 -60.78 -1.11 11.22
CA ILE A 827 -59.96 -1.80 10.21
C ILE A 827 -60.78 -2.26 9.00
N ASN A 828 -61.92 -1.61 8.73
CA ASN A 828 -62.85 -1.99 7.68
C ASN A 828 -62.18 -2.10 6.30
N LEU A 829 -61.27 -1.17 5.97
CA LEU A 829 -60.52 -1.21 4.71
C LEU A 829 -59.71 -2.50 4.54
N ASN A 830 -59.10 -2.99 5.61
CA ASN A 830 -58.35 -4.24 5.60
C ASN A 830 -59.30 -5.45 5.51
N ASN A 831 -60.36 -5.47 6.32
CA ASN A 831 -61.37 -6.52 6.31
C ASN A 831 -62.07 -6.67 4.94
N PHE A 832 -62.23 -5.56 4.20
CA PHE A 832 -62.81 -5.54 2.87
C PHE A 832 -61.77 -5.69 1.74
N GLY A 833 -60.49 -5.85 2.07
CA GLY A 833 -59.41 -6.01 1.08
C GLY A 833 -59.21 -4.78 0.17
N LEU A 834 -59.54 -3.58 0.67
CA LEU A 834 -59.49 -2.34 -0.09
C LEU A 834 -58.13 -1.63 -0.02
N ILE A 835 -57.30 -1.93 0.98
CA ILE A 835 -55.96 -1.31 1.12
C ILE A 835 -55.05 -1.82 -0.02
N PRO A 836 -54.40 -0.93 -0.80
CA PRO A 836 -53.55 -1.35 -1.92
C PRO A 836 -52.30 -2.10 -1.42
N LEU A 837 -51.87 -3.11 -2.17
CA LEU A 837 -50.64 -3.87 -1.88
C LEU A 837 -49.35 -3.08 -2.16
N THR A 838 -49.45 -1.93 -2.80
CA THR A 838 -48.33 -1.00 -3.06
C THR A 838 -48.63 0.33 -2.40
N GLN A 839 -47.61 0.97 -1.82
CA GLN A 839 -47.76 2.24 -1.12
C GLN A 839 -48.41 3.34 -2.00
N PRO A 840 -49.37 4.13 -1.48
CA PRO A 840 -50.17 5.08 -2.27
C PRO A 840 -49.58 6.50 -2.39
N TYR A 841 -48.41 6.76 -1.81
CA TYR A 841 -47.79 8.07 -1.66
C TYR A 841 -46.89 8.51 -2.83
N ASN A 842 -46.85 7.73 -3.93
CA ASN A 842 -46.12 8.09 -5.16
C ASN A 842 -46.77 9.22 -5.98
N THR A 843 -47.93 9.72 -5.57
CA THR A 843 -48.64 10.85 -6.17
C THR A 843 -48.57 12.12 -5.30
N ALA A 844 -48.85 13.28 -5.90
CA ALA A 844 -48.96 14.55 -5.20
C ALA A 844 -50.05 14.49 -4.11
N PRO A 845 -49.81 14.96 -2.87
CA PRO A 845 -48.79 15.97 -2.56
C PRO A 845 -47.44 15.40 -2.09
N PHE A 846 -47.37 14.15 -1.62
CA PHE A 846 -46.13 13.60 -1.06
C PHE A 846 -45.07 13.27 -2.11
N ASN A 847 -45.48 12.80 -3.29
CA ASN A 847 -44.58 12.43 -4.41
C ASN A 847 -43.41 11.54 -3.95
N TYR A 848 -43.72 10.56 -3.09
CA TYR A 848 -42.75 9.64 -2.52
C TYR A 848 -42.49 8.48 -3.48
N SER A 849 -41.28 8.45 -4.03
CA SER A 849 -40.84 7.47 -5.04
C SER A 849 -40.44 6.10 -4.47
N GLY A 850 -40.83 5.79 -3.22
CA GLY A 850 -40.58 4.47 -2.63
C GLY A 850 -41.34 3.37 -3.36
N THR A 851 -40.80 2.16 -3.28
CA THR A 851 -41.33 0.98 -3.99
C THR A 851 -41.89 -0.07 -3.03
N GLU A 852 -42.25 0.32 -1.81
CA GLU A 852 -42.79 -0.59 -0.79
C GLU A 852 -44.04 -1.30 -1.29
N THR A 853 -44.00 -2.63 -1.22
CA THR A 853 -45.09 -3.52 -1.60
C THR A 853 -45.14 -4.72 -0.66
N VAL A 854 -46.32 -5.29 -0.47
CA VAL A 854 -46.54 -6.51 0.31
C VAL A 854 -47.39 -7.50 -0.47
N ILE A 855 -47.22 -8.79 -0.20
CA ILE A 855 -48.06 -9.85 -0.79
C ILE A 855 -49.46 -9.91 -0.19
N SER A 856 -49.63 -9.40 1.03
CA SER A 856 -50.88 -9.28 1.77
C SER A 856 -50.74 -8.21 2.84
N ILE A 857 -51.81 -7.46 3.11
CA ILE A 857 -51.82 -6.47 4.20
C ILE A 857 -51.84 -7.21 5.55
N PRO A 858 -50.95 -6.88 6.50
CA PRO A 858 -50.94 -7.51 7.82
C PRO A 858 -52.26 -7.33 8.60
N ALA A 859 -52.54 -8.26 9.53
CA ALA A 859 -53.72 -8.17 10.39
C ALA A 859 -53.70 -6.89 11.25
N ASN A 860 -54.89 -6.38 11.59
CA ASN A 860 -55.09 -5.18 12.43
C ASN A 860 -54.56 -3.86 11.84
N VAL A 861 -54.04 -3.86 10.61
CA VAL A 861 -53.70 -2.62 9.88
C VAL A 861 -54.97 -1.85 9.56
N VAL A 862 -54.96 -0.56 9.86
CA VAL A 862 -56.00 0.42 9.51
C VAL A 862 -55.74 0.97 8.11
N ASP A 863 -54.50 1.41 7.85
CA ASP A 863 -54.11 1.98 6.57
C ASP A 863 -52.58 2.10 6.39
N TRP A 864 -52.15 2.57 5.21
CA TRP A 864 -50.79 3.06 4.97
C TRP A 864 -50.56 4.44 5.60
N VAL A 865 -49.35 4.72 6.08
CA VAL A 865 -48.88 6.06 6.51
C VAL A 865 -47.55 6.42 5.83
N TYR A 866 -47.33 7.71 5.62
CA TYR A 866 -46.10 8.27 5.11
C TYR A 866 -45.27 8.81 6.28
N ILE A 867 -44.00 8.43 6.35
CA ILE A 867 -43.07 8.91 7.37
C ILE A 867 -41.95 9.70 6.70
N GLU A 868 -41.59 10.82 7.30
CA GLU A 868 -40.46 11.65 6.88
C GLU A 868 -39.63 12.10 8.08
N LEU A 869 -38.31 12.02 7.96
CA LEU A 869 -37.34 12.46 8.97
C LEU A 869 -36.68 13.78 8.57
N ARG A 870 -36.62 14.75 9.47
CA ARG A 870 -35.96 16.05 9.24
C ARG A 870 -34.91 16.33 10.30
N SER A 871 -33.77 16.91 9.92
CA SER A 871 -32.74 17.36 10.88
C SER A 871 -33.06 18.71 11.52
N THR A 872 -33.95 19.51 10.92
CA THR A 872 -34.42 20.80 11.44
C THR A 872 -35.94 20.93 11.30
N SER A 873 -36.58 21.73 12.16
CA SER A 873 -38.04 21.89 12.18
C SER A 873 -38.61 22.49 10.89
N ASN A 874 -37.86 23.37 10.23
CA ASN A 874 -38.22 24.04 8.98
C ASN A 874 -37.47 23.50 7.74
N GLY A 875 -36.72 22.40 7.88
CA GLY A 875 -36.10 21.72 6.76
C GLY A 875 -37.13 20.87 6.00
N GLY A 876 -36.66 19.90 5.23
CA GLY A 876 -37.52 18.73 4.98
C GLY A 876 -36.68 17.47 4.92
N PRO A 877 -37.05 16.43 4.14
CA PRO A 877 -36.53 15.11 4.43
C PRO A 877 -35.02 15.03 4.32
N VAL A 878 -34.39 14.39 5.30
CA VAL A 878 -33.01 13.96 5.16
C VAL A 878 -32.91 12.91 4.05
N PRO A 879 -31.72 12.70 3.46
CA PRO A 879 -31.49 11.65 2.46
C PRO A 879 -31.98 10.31 2.98
N ASP A 880 -32.74 9.58 2.15
CA ASP A 880 -33.42 8.32 2.49
C ASP A 880 -34.35 8.34 3.73
N GLY A 881 -34.56 9.51 4.32
CA GLY A 881 -35.44 9.73 5.46
C GLY A 881 -36.91 9.81 5.08
N ARG A 882 -37.38 9.08 4.06
CA ARG A 882 -38.80 8.97 3.71
C ARG A 882 -39.17 7.51 3.51
N ARG A 883 -40.30 7.10 4.06
CA ARG A 883 -40.75 5.71 3.98
C ARG A 883 -42.26 5.58 4.10
N ALA A 884 -42.83 4.62 3.39
CA ALA A 884 -44.21 4.20 3.62
C ALA A 884 -44.24 3.05 4.66
N ALA A 885 -45.21 3.10 5.56
CA ALA A 885 -45.37 2.15 6.65
C ALA A 885 -46.86 1.88 6.93
N PHE A 886 -47.17 1.01 7.87
CA PHE A 886 -48.55 0.74 8.27
C PHE A 886 -48.88 1.34 9.63
N ILE A 887 -50.14 1.73 9.81
CA ILE A 887 -50.70 2.09 11.11
C ILE A 887 -51.72 1.05 11.53
N LYS A 888 -51.62 0.55 12.77
CA LYS A 888 -52.49 -0.48 13.35
C LYS A 888 -53.66 0.10 14.12
N ASN A 889 -54.66 -0.73 14.42
CA ASN A 889 -55.84 -0.34 15.18
C ASN A 889 -55.56 0.22 16.59
N ASP A 890 -54.49 -0.24 17.22
CA ASP A 890 -53.99 0.23 18.52
C ASP A 890 -53.18 1.55 18.42
N GLY A 891 -52.99 2.07 17.20
CA GLY A 891 -52.24 3.27 16.87
C GLY A 891 -50.76 3.06 16.62
N GLN A 892 -50.20 1.85 16.82
CA GLN A 892 -48.80 1.61 16.54
C GLN A 892 -48.50 1.77 15.05
N ILE A 893 -47.39 2.44 14.74
CA ILE A 893 -46.86 2.53 13.39
C ILE A 893 -45.76 1.49 13.24
N VAL A 894 -45.92 0.60 12.27
CA VAL A 894 -45.09 -0.60 12.07
C VAL A 894 -44.59 -0.70 10.63
N ASP A 895 -43.47 -1.41 10.48
CA ASP A 895 -42.87 -1.76 9.20
C ASP A 895 -43.76 -2.74 8.40
N LEU A 896 -43.35 -3.09 7.18
CA LEU A 896 -44.11 -3.92 6.25
C LEU A 896 -44.39 -5.34 6.76
N ASN A 897 -43.66 -5.81 7.77
CA ASN A 897 -43.91 -7.09 8.44
C ASN A 897 -45.10 -7.03 9.42
N GLY A 898 -45.62 -5.84 9.73
CA GLY A 898 -46.76 -5.64 10.62
C GLY A 898 -46.44 -5.67 12.12
N THR A 899 -45.17 -5.81 12.50
CA THR A 899 -44.76 -5.97 13.91
C THR A 899 -43.64 -5.03 14.35
N ASP A 900 -42.61 -4.85 13.51
CA ASP A 900 -41.41 -4.09 13.91
C ASP A 900 -41.63 -2.58 13.81
N PRO A 901 -40.92 -1.75 14.61
CA PRO A 901 -40.80 -0.33 14.34
C PRO A 901 -40.22 -0.07 12.94
N VAL A 902 -40.52 1.11 12.39
CA VAL A 902 -40.15 1.43 11.00
C VAL A 902 -38.66 1.71 10.89
N LYS A 903 -37.96 0.92 10.09
CA LYS A 903 -36.51 1.03 9.91
C LYS A 903 -36.12 2.04 8.84
N PHE A 904 -35.03 2.76 9.06
CA PHE A 904 -34.36 3.62 8.08
C PHE A 904 -32.88 3.19 7.98
N PRO A 905 -32.59 2.15 7.17
CA PRO A 905 -31.30 1.45 7.21
C PRO A 905 -30.11 2.34 6.83
N THR A 906 -30.33 3.33 5.97
CA THR A 906 -29.26 4.24 5.48
C THR A 906 -29.26 5.60 6.17
N VAL A 907 -30.20 5.85 7.10
CA VAL A 907 -30.24 7.10 7.88
C VAL A 907 -29.34 6.93 9.12
N PRO A 908 -28.28 7.74 9.28
CA PRO A 908 -27.40 7.67 10.44
C PRO A 908 -28.15 7.89 11.74
N ASN A 909 -27.64 7.34 12.85
CA ASN A 909 -28.18 7.65 14.18
C ASN A 909 -28.06 9.16 14.45
N GLY A 910 -29.07 9.74 15.08
CA GLY A 910 -29.08 11.19 15.32
C GLY A 910 -30.42 11.73 15.79
N ASN A 911 -30.48 13.05 16.01
CA ASN A 911 -31.71 13.72 16.41
C ASN A 911 -32.52 14.15 15.19
N TYR A 912 -33.75 13.67 15.05
CA TYR A 912 -34.63 13.96 13.93
C TYR A 912 -36.04 14.33 14.37
N PHE A 913 -36.65 15.30 13.69
CA PHE A 913 -38.10 15.49 13.74
C PHE A 913 -38.77 14.41 12.90
N ILE A 914 -39.82 13.79 13.43
CA ILE A 914 -40.58 12.74 12.74
C ILE A 914 -41.89 13.35 12.24
N VAL A 915 -42.09 13.35 10.93
CA VAL A 915 -43.32 13.77 10.27
C VAL A 915 -44.14 12.53 9.92
N ILE A 916 -45.43 12.54 10.24
CA ILE A 916 -46.40 11.50 9.88
C ILE A 916 -47.45 12.15 8.98
N GLY A 917 -47.57 11.62 7.76
CA GLY A 917 -48.58 11.98 6.79
C GLY A 917 -49.53 10.83 6.51
N HIS A 918 -50.75 11.16 6.11
CA HIS A 918 -51.78 10.21 5.72
C HIS A 918 -52.52 10.74 4.49
N ARG A 919 -53.24 9.88 3.77
CA ARG A 919 -53.88 10.24 2.49
C ARG A 919 -55.04 11.24 2.59
N ASN A 920 -55.68 11.35 3.76
CA ASN A 920 -56.87 12.18 3.97
C ASN A 920 -56.95 12.81 5.38
N HIS A 921 -55.82 12.85 6.08
CA HIS A 921 -55.66 13.53 7.38
C HIS A 921 -54.50 14.53 7.30
N LEU A 922 -54.59 15.62 8.07
CA LEU A 922 -53.56 16.64 8.10
C LEU A 922 -52.25 16.06 8.67
N PRO A 923 -51.11 16.19 7.94
CA PRO A 923 -49.81 15.75 8.44
C PRO A 923 -49.41 16.42 9.75
N VAL A 924 -48.67 15.70 10.59
CA VAL A 924 -48.18 16.17 11.89
C VAL A 924 -46.70 15.92 12.04
N MET A 925 -46.04 16.64 12.96
CA MET A 925 -44.62 16.50 13.24
C MET A 925 -44.37 16.50 14.75
N THR A 926 -43.34 15.78 15.21
CA THR A 926 -42.90 15.83 16.62
C THR A 926 -42.60 17.26 17.05
N ALA A 927 -42.90 17.61 18.31
CA ALA A 927 -42.68 18.96 18.83
C ALA A 927 -41.19 19.35 18.88
N SER A 928 -40.31 18.38 19.10
CA SER A 928 -38.85 18.51 19.08
C SER A 928 -38.20 17.34 18.33
N ALA A 929 -36.92 17.49 17.99
CA ALA A 929 -36.12 16.40 17.42
C ALA A 929 -35.95 15.27 18.44
N GLN A 930 -36.15 14.04 18.01
CA GLN A 930 -36.03 12.82 18.80
C GLN A 930 -34.74 12.09 18.45
N LEU A 931 -34.05 11.54 19.45
CA LEU A 931 -32.88 10.70 19.23
C LEU A 931 -33.33 9.37 18.63
N LEU A 932 -32.91 9.11 17.40
CA LEU A 932 -33.18 7.86 16.71
C LEU A 932 -31.88 7.04 16.55
N ASN A 933 -32.01 5.75 16.81
CA ASN A 933 -30.97 4.74 16.65
C ASN A 933 -31.64 3.35 16.59
N SER A 934 -30.91 2.26 16.85
CA SER A 934 -31.45 0.89 16.81
C SER A 934 -32.33 0.52 18.03
N ILE A 935 -32.42 1.37 19.05
CA ILE A 935 -33.21 1.18 20.28
C ILE A 935 -34.10 2.40 20.62
N THR A 936 -34.57 3.12 19.61
CA THR A 936 -35.42 4.31 19.77
C THR A 936 -36.65 4.07 20.69
N PRO A 937 -36.84 4.88 21.75
CA PRO A 937 -38.04 4.82 22.59
C PRO A 937 -39.34 5.14 21.82
N LEU A 938 -40.48 4.66 22.30
CA LEU A 938 -41.78 4.99 21.71
C LEU A 938 -42.09 6.48 21.85
N TYR A 939 -42.31 7.15 20.72
CA TYR A 939 -42.91 8.49 20.67
C TYR A 939 -44.42 8.38 20.46
N ASP A 940 -45.18 8.61 21.53
CA ASP A 940 -46.64 8.47 21.52
C ASP A 940 -47.33 9.84 21.41
N PHE A 941 -47.82 10.14 20.21
CA PHE A 941 -48.54 11.39 19.94
C PHE A 941 -49.89 11.46 20.66
N SER A 942 -50.49 10.33 21.07
CA SER A 942 -51.83 10.32 21.65
C SER A 942 -51.91 10.90 23.06
N LEU A 943 -50.77 11.10 23.73
CA LEU A 943 -50.68 11.46 25.15
C LEU A 943 -50.94 12.94 25.45
N SER A 944 -50.49 13.87 24.60
CA SER A 944 -50.56 15.32 24.87
C SER A 944 -50.42 16.16 23.60
N LEU A 945 -51.09 17.33 23.57
CA LEU A 945 -50.86 18.35 22.54
C LEU A 945 -49.38 18.78 22.45
N THR A 946 -48.62 18.71 23.55
CA THR A 946 -47.19 19.07 23.57
C THR A 946 -46.32 18.09 22.78
N GLN A 947 -46.86 16.96 22.32
CA GLN A 947 -46.17 16.04 21.41
C GLN A 947 -46.19 16.54 19.96
N TYR A 948 -47.04 17.51 19.63
CA TYR A 948 -47.20 18.03 18.28
C TYR A 948 -46.47 19.36 18.10
N PHE A 949 -45.77 19.49 16.98
CA PHE A 949 -45.22 20.77 16.56
C PHE A 949 -46.36 21.79 16.36
N GLY A 950 -46.26 22.95 17.01
CA GLY A 950 -47.33 23.96 17.04
C GLY A 950 -48.47 23.66 18.02
N SER A 951 -48.39 22.55 18.77
CA SER A 951 -49.35 22.15 19.80
C SER A 951 -50.81 22.07 19.33
N GLU A 952 -51.01 21.56 18.10
CA GLU A 952 -52.34 21.41 17.50
C GLU A 952 -52.55 19.98 16.99
N ALA A 953 -53.65 19.35 17.44
CA ALA A 953 -54.08 18.01 17.07
C ALA A 953 -55.60 17.85 17.29
N ALA A 954 -56.21 16.82 16.71
CA ALA A 954 -57.61 16.49 16.93
C ALA A 954 -57.81 15.92 18.34
N ALA A 955 -58.80 16.43 19.07
CA ALA A 955 -59.19 15.87 20.36
C ALA A 955 -60.12 14.66 20.13
N LEU A 956 -59.73 13.50 20.67
CA LEU A 956 -60.45 12.25 20.47
C LEU A 956 -61.35 11.92 21.66
N SER A 957 -62.43 11.18 21.39
CA SER A 957 -63.35 10.73 22.43
C SER A 957 -62.63 9.85 23.47
N GLY A 958 -62.81 10.18 24.75
CA GLY A 958 -62.14 9.48 25.85
C GLY A 958 -60.78 10.02 26.29
N GLY A 959 -60.32 11.18 25.75
CA GLY A 959 -59.23 11.96 26.35
C GLY A 959 -57.83 11.80 25.73
N GLY A 960 -57.73 11.54 24.42
CA GLY A 960 -56.45 11.46 23.69
C GLY A 960 -56.40 12.37 22.46
N PHE A 961 -55.28 12.33 21.73
CA PHE A 961 -55.03 13.16 20.54
C PHE A 961 -54.77 12.34 19.27
N GLY A 962 -55.09 12.91 18.11
CA GLY A 962 -54.87 12.30 16.80
C GLY A 962 -54.66 13.31 15.68
N MET A 963 -54.40 12.81 14.48
CA MET A 963 -54.36 13.64 13.26
C MET A 963 -55.78 14.11 12.93
N PHE A 964 -55.94 15.37 12.56
CA PHE A 964 -57.22 15.88 12.06
C PHE A 964 -57.60 15.15 10.78
N GLY A 965 -58.78 14.53 10.78
CA GLY A 965 -59.39 14.02 9.56
C GLY A 965 -60.09 15.14 8.80
N GLY A 966 -60.15 15.03 7.47
CA GLY A 966 -60.99 15.93 6.66
C GLY A 966 -60.31 16.58 5.47
N ASP A 967 -59.03 16.30 5.21
CA ASP A 967 -58.30 16.82 4.05
C ASP A 967 -58.45 15.89 2.84
N ALA A 968 -59.68 15.74 2.34
CA ALA A 968 -59.99 14.87 1.21
C ALA A 968 -59.34 15.36 -0.10
N THR A 969 -59.12 16.67 -0.23
CA THR A 969 -58.47 17.30 -1.39
C THR A 969 -56.95 17.27 -1.33
N ARG A 970 -56.36 16.90 -0.18
CA ARG A 970 -54.91 16.79 0.04
C ARG A 970 -54.20 18.14 -0.11
N SER A 971 -54.88 19.20 0.30
CA SER A 971 -54.41 20.58 0.22
C SER A 971 -53.66 21.01 1.47
N PHE A 972 -53.63 20.17 2.52
CA PHE A 972 -53.12 20.47 3.85
C PHE A 972 -53.89 21.55 4.62
N LEU A 973 -55.08 21.91 4.12
CA LEU A 973 -56.04 22.82 4.74
C LEU A 973 -57.46 22.26 4.55
N ILE A 974 -58.20 22.11 5.64
CA ILE A 974 -59.57 21.58 5.60
C ILE A 974 -60.54 22.73 5.31
N THR A 975 -61.21 22.67 4.16
CA THR A 975 -62.12 23.71 3.67
C THR A 975 -63.44 23.14 3.16
N ALA A 976 -64.31 24.00 2.64
CA ALA A 976 -65.51 23.59 1.91
C ALA A 976 -65.19 22.78 0.62
N ALA A 977 -63.96 22.86 0.09
CA ALA A 977 -63.56 22.03 -1.05
C ALA A 977 -63.52 20.54 -0.69
N ASP A 978 -63.15 20.20 0.55
CA ASP A 978 -63.14 18.82 1.03
C ASP A 978 -64.56 18.26 1.18
N TYR A 979 -65.51 19.10 1.61
CA TYR A 979 -66.94 18.77 1.54
C TYR A 979 -67.40 18.45 0.13
N ASN A 980 -67.01 19.27 -0.85
CA ASN A 980 -67.37 19.03 -2.24
C ASN A 980 -66.74 17.74 -2.77
N PHE A 981 -65.52 17.41 -2.32
CA PHE A 981 -64.87 16.15 -2.67
C PHE A 981 -65.63 14.94 -2.12
N VAL A 982 -66.04 14.97 -0.84
CA VAL A 982 -66.88 13.91 -0.24
C VAL A 982 -68.20 13.79 -1.01
N THR A 983 -68.85 14.91 -1.32
CA THR A 983 -70.12 14.95 -2.08
C THR A 983 -70.00 14.31 -3.45
N ALA A 984 -68.91 14.61 -4.18
CA ALA A 984 -68.65 14.08 -5.50
C ALA A 984 -68.38 12.57 -5.51
N ASN A 985 -68.08 11.97 -4.34
CA ASN A 985 -67.72 10.56 -4.20
C ASN A 985 -68.74 9.76 -3.38
N LEU A 986 -69.90 10.32 -3.00
CA LEU A 986 -70.92 9.61 -2.22
C LEU A 986 -71.33 8.28 -2.88
N GLY A 987 -71.36 7.21 -2.09
CA GLY A 987 -71.69 5.85 -2.52
C GLY A 987 -70.51 5.06 -3.10
N MET A 988 -69.34 5.67 -3.28
CA MET A 988 -68.14 4.96 -3.76
C MET A 988 -67.61 4.01 -2.67
N SER A 989 -67.58 2.71 -2.97
CA SER A 989 -67.10 1.64 -2.09
C SER A 989 -65.72 1.13 -2.53
N ASN A 990 -64.72 1.99 -2.45
CA ASN A 990 -63.33 1.70 -2.82
C ASN A 990 -62.34 2.45 -1.92
N TYR A 991 -61.04 2.25 -2.14
CA TYR A 991 -60.00 3.02 -1.46
C TYR A 991 -60.00 4.48 -1.94
N ASN A 992 -60.81 5.31 -1.29
CA ASN A 992 -61.15 6.67 -1.72
C ASN A 992 -60.62 7.73 -0.76
N TYR A 993 -60.20 8.89 -1.27
CA TYR A 993 -59.78 10.02 -0.43
C TYR A 993 -60.96 10.66 0.33
N GLY A 994 -62.19 10.54 -0.19
CA GLY A 994 -63.42 11.01 0.45
C GLY A 994 -63.95 10.11 1.57
N ASP A 995 -63.39 8.90 1.75
CA ASP A 995 -63.73 8.00 2.87
C ASP A 995 -62.93 8.41 4.10
N LEU A 996 -63.36 9.53 4.69
CA LEU A 996 -62.69 10.20 5.80
C LEU A 996 -62.82 9.45 7.11
N ASN A 997 -63.82 8.59 7.26
CA ASN A 997 -64.01 7.74 8.42
C ASN A 997 -63.40 6.33 8.24
N LEU A 998 -62.78 6.05 7.09
CA LEU A 998 -62.10 4.80 6.74
C LEU A 998 -63.02 3.56 6.88
N SER A 999 -64.30 3.70 6.53
CA SER A 999 -65.28 2.61 6.58
C SER A 999 -65.26 1.71 5.36
N GLY A 1000 -64.57 2.11 4.29
CA GLY A 1000 -64.56 1.45 2.98
C GLY A 1000 -65.65 1.94 2.01
N ILE A 1001 -66.50 2.88 2.44
CA ILE A 1001 -67.53 3.49 1.61
C ILE A 1001 -67.75 4.96 1.98
N VAL A 1002 -67.77 5.84 0.97
CA VAL A 1002 -68.04 7.27 1.19
C VAL A 1002 -69.54 7.48 1.42
N THR A 1003 -69.92 7.99 2.58
CA THR A 1003 -71.33 8.22 2.97
C THR A 1003 -71.51 9.61 3.58
N ALA A 1004 -72.75 9.96 3.93
CA ALA A 1004 -73.02 11.17 4.67
C ALA A 1004 -72.31 11.22 6.05
N SER A 1005 -71.85 10.09 6.58
CA SER A 1005 -71.09 10.04 7.83
C SER A 1005 -69.70 10.66 7.71
N ASP A 1006 -69.12 10.74 6.52
CA ASP A 1006 -67.80 11.34 6.29
C ASP A 1006 -67.82 12.86 6.48
N TYR A 1007 -68.96 13.51 6.27
CA TYR A 1007 -69.14 14.93 6.60
C TYR A 1007 -68.95 15.22 8.10
N ASN A 1008 -69.23 14.25 8.97
CA ASN A 1008 -69.05 14.42 10.41
C ASN A 1008 -67.58 14.54 10.81
N ILE A 1009 -66.64 14.15 9.92
CA ILE A 1009 -65.20 14.34 10.12
C ILE A 1009 -64.74 15.72 9.62
N VAL A 1010 -65.29 16.21 8.50
CA VAL A 1010 -64.92 17.55 7.96
C VAL A 1010 -65.48 18.69 8.81
N SER A 1011 -66.75 18.57 9.23
CA SER A 1011 -67.49 19.64 9.93
C SER A 1011 -66.75 20.26 11.13
N PRO A 1012 -66.26 19.48 12.11
CA PRO A 1012 -65.58 20.03 13.27
C PRO A 1012 -64.19 20.62 12.95
N ASN A 1013 -63.61 20.25 11.81
CA ASN A 1013 -62.24 20.56 11.45
C ASN A 1013 -62.09 21.63 10.37
N LEU A 1014 -63.18 22.27 9.96
CA LEU A 1014 -63.14 23.39 9.02
C LEU A 1014 -62.19 24.49 9.49
N GLY A 1015 -61.29 24.91 8.59
CA GLY A 1015 -60.28 25.94 8.85
C GLY A 1015 -59.00 25.43 9.53
N LYS A 1016 -58.89 24.13 9.83
CA LYS A 1016 -57.66 23.52 10.33
C LYS A 1016 -56.66 23.28 9.20
N PHE A 1017 -55.37 23.47 9.49
CA PHE A 1017 -54.28 23.25 8.54
C PHE A 1017 -53.08 22.58 9.21
N SER A 1018 -52.23 21.93 8.41
CA SER A 1018 -51.02 21.28 8.89
C SER A 1018 -50.05 22.30 9.50
N ARG A 1019 -49.52 22.01 10.69
CA ARG A 1019 -48.45 22.80 11.32
C ARG A 1019 -47.05 22.41 10.85
N VAL A 1020 -46.93 21.39 10.01
CA VAL A 1020 -45.65 20.94 9.46
C VAL A 1020 -45.10 22.02 8.52
N PRO A 1021 -43.94 22.63 8.81
CA PRO A 1021 -43.42 23.71 7.96
C PRO A 1021 -43.14 23.27 6.53
N ASN A 1022 -43.32 24.19 5.58
CA ASN A 1022 -43.16 23.99 4.12
C ASN A 1022 -44.12 22.99 3.49
N TYR A 1023 -45.20 22.61 4.18
CA TYR A 1023 -46.38 22.07 3.52
C TYR A 1023 -47.25 23.28 3.13
N PRO A 1024 -47.66 23.41 1.85
CA PRO A 1024 -48.32 24.60 1.30
C PRO A 1024 -49.60 25.02 2.01
#